data_AF-A0A947LAS9-F1
#
_entry.id   AF-A0A947LAS9-F1
#
_cell.length_a   1.000
_cell.length_b   1.000
_cell.length_c   1.000
_cell.angle_alpha   90.00
_cell.angle_beta   90.00
_cell.angle_gamma   90.00
#
_symmetry.space_group_name_H-M   'P 1'
#
loop_
_entity.id
_entity.type
_entity.pdbx_description
1 polymer ?
#
loop_
_entity_poly.entity_id
_entity_poly.type
_entity_poly.pdbx_seq_one_letter_code
_entity_poly.pdbx_strand_id
1 'polypeptide(L)'
;MLNLAPQPDWRPFLLALLGQRNATPDWQRHWQSGAEDVVGFLSRSAWSLALVALWRRELDRGRQICVWVPDYYCNSSLEPLRRLDVRLHFYPVTDELAPNYVKCREQARQFTPDLFVHVHYFGRPVPASRTREFCNHHGAWLIEDAAHVLCPIGDVGKEGDFVLYSPHKLLAMPAGAVLVVRPDGSSRLGKEMLRCLGAPPTWPRQLAAWDTGYKWMQRVRAGGAAWVVKRLLQKLGVRSRPSAQPFDDTYPPAPVVLPSPTVSIYAIRLLALAVPRLTEVARWRERNLMLMDELLSDRADLRLIPVMHPGGQKWVPYIASYEAPNAEAAYLVMRQSGLPAATWPDLPPEVVAQPKEHSVAIRLRAQRIYLPIHQSLRASTLFRGLASATSPTNRNVVKIGWNTWDRQQWDEWMRLAETSNLLQSWSYGEAKAVVGGWKVRRGVIFGPQGPLACVQVLQKQVGGLMTMTRINRGPLFFHDTSPELRAAALLALSRTLGGWYKGHVLSWAPELALNGRSLVMLEQCGVRQFSTNSWETSLIDLHQDEIQLRTQLAGRWRNMLTIAQRQEVIVECLNDETSFEVLLMHCLDMLRGKQVNFPADLYRELRRQLILAQTPGMLLAIRAGGEIISAIWVVRHGNTATYLLGWSGTQGRRWNAHYLLLWDAMLRLKRLGVNGFDTGGIDDENTSGIAAFKLGLGGVRCSLVGEGWCY
;
A
#
# COMPACT_ATOMS: atom_id res chain seq x y z
N MET A 1 1.51 8.06 -23.21
CA MET A 1 2.32 6.84 -23.23
C MET A 1 2.79 6.59 -21.81
N LEU A 2 2.53 5.39 -21.30
CA LEU A 2 2.92 4.98 -19.95
C LEU A 2 4.44 4.77 -19.92
N ASN A 3 5.09 5.17 -18.82
CA ASN A 3 6.52 4.95 -18.64
C ASN A 3 6.75 3.59 -17.96
N LEU A 4 7.89 2.97 -18.24
CA LEU A 4 8.33 1.75 -17.55
C LEU A 4 8.91 2.03 -16.15
N ALA A 5 9.43 3.23 -15.93
CA ALA A 5 10.19 3.58 -14.73
C ALA A 5 9.59 4.80 -14.00
N PRO A 6 9.66 4.84 -12.65
CA PRO A 6 9.18 5.96 -11.87
C PRO A 6 9.81 7.30 -12.29
N GLN A 7 9.01 8.36 -12.29
CA GLN A 7 9.45 9.73 -12.50
C GLN A 7 9.48 10.52 -11.19
N PRO A 8 10.46 11.43 -11.01
CA PRO A 8 10.60 12.17 -9.77
C PRO A 8 9.63 13.35 -9.73
N ASP A 9 9.05 13.61 -8.55
CA ASP A 9 8.27 14.82 -8.29
C ASP A 9 9.14 16.08 -8.39
N TRP A 10 8.54 17.23 -8.72
CA TRP A 10 9.31 18.48 -8.93
C TRP A 10 10.09 18.90 -7.70
N ARG A 11 9.44 18.88 -6.53
CA ARG A 11 10.06 19.33 -5.28
C ARG A 11 11.26 18.45 -4.88
N PRO A 12 11.17 17.11 -4.75
CA PRO A 12 12.34 16.28 -4.48
C PRO A 12 13.42 16.36 -5.56
N PHE A 13 13.04 16.45 -6.83
CA PHE A 13 13.96 16.56 -7.95
C PHE A 13 14.86 17.80 -7.86
N LEU A 14 14.26 18.97 -7.55
CA LEU A 14 14.96 20.24 -7.40
C LEU A 14 15.74 20.32 -6.07
N LEU A 15 15.13 19.87 -4.97
CA LEU A 15 15.80 19.85 -3.66
C LEU A 15 17.06 18.97 -3.67
N ALA A 16 17.06 17.85 -4.40
CA ALA A 16 18.25 17.02 -4.51
C ALA A 16 19.42 17.71 -5.24
N LEU A 17 19.13 18.64 -6.19
CA LEU A 17 20.14 19.43 -6.88
C LEU A 17 20.74 20.51 -5.97
N LEU A 18 19.89 21.19 -5.20
CA LEU A 18 20.26 22.36 -4.38
C LEU A 18 20.70 22.02 -2.95
N GLY A 19 20.30 20.86 -2.44
CA GLY A 19 20.46 20.50 -1.03
C GLY A 19 21.94 20.35 -0.63
N GLN A 20 22.23 20.52 0.65
CA GLN A 20 23.50 20.06 1.22
C GLN A 20 23.47 18.53 1.40
N ARG A 21 24.60 17.92 1.78
CA ARG A 21 24.62 16.48 2.13
C ARG A 21 23.74 16.32 3.37
N ASN A 22 22.58 15.66 3.25
CA ASN A 22 21.70 15.41 4.41
C ASN A 22 22.55 14.75 5.52
N ALA A 23 22.66 15.44 6.65
CA ALA A 23 23.59 15.11 7.72
C ALA A 23 23.00 14.13 8.76
N THR A 24 21.73 13.74 8.65
CA THR A 24 21.11 12.78 9.58
C THR A 24 21.25 11.33 9.05
N PRO A 25 22.00 10.45 9.75
CA PRO A 25 22.26 9.07 9.32
C PRO A 25 21.03 8.13 9.36
N ASP A 26 19.94 8.52 10.03
CA ASP A 26 18.88 7.58 10.42
C ASP A 26 18.05 7.01 9.26
N TRP A 27 17.99 7.68 8.11
CA TRP A 27 17.21 7.17 6.97
C TRP A 27 17.76 5.84 6.43
N GLN A 28 19.05 5.56 6.62
CA GLN A 28 19.70 4.32 6.16
C GLN A 28 19.20 3.09 6.94
N ARG A 29 18.72 3.30 8.18
CA ARG A 29 18.20 2.24 9.04
C ARG A 29 16.91 1.61 8.50
N HIS A 30 16.25 2.22 7.53
CA HIS A 30 14.99 1.71 6.96
C HIS A 30 15.14 0.36 6.23
N TRP A 31 16.35 -0.05 5.88
CA TRP A 31 16.63 -1.37 5.29
C TRP A 31 17.28 -2.36 6.26
N GLN A 32 17.51 -1.96 7.51
CA GLN A 32 18.04 -2.85 8.55
C GLN A 32 16.92 -3.72 9.12
N SER A 33 17.23 -4.97 9.41
CA SER A 33 16.37 -5.88 10.18
C SER A 33 16.90 -6.09 11.61
N GLY A 34 18.21 -5.92 11.82
CA GLY A 34 18.88 -5.98 13.11
C GLY A 34 19.61 -4.67 13.47
N ALA A 35 19.77 -4.42 14.78
CA ALA A 35 20.44 -3.21 15.26
C ALA A 35 21.93 -3.13 14.90
N GLU A 36 22.59 -4.29 14.74
CA GLU A 36 24.01 -4.41 14.40
C GLU A 36 24.26 -4.56 12.88
N ASP A 37 23.22 -4.46 12.06
CA ASP A 37 23.32 -4.59 10.60
C ASP A 37 24.20 -3.46 10.02
N VAL A 38 25.14 -3.82 9.15
CA VAL A 38 25.98 -2.85 8.44
C VAL A 38 25.40 -2.56 7.06
N VAL A 39 25.13 -1.28 6.77
CA VAL A 39 24.49 -0.85 5.53
C VAL A 39 25.46 -0.05 4.67
N GLY A 40 25.54 -0.40 3.38
CA GLY A 40 26.30 0.35 2.39
C GLY A 40 25.60 0.47 1.04
N PHE A 41 26.12 1.37 0.21
CA PHE A 41 25.46 1.79 -1.03
C PHE A 41 26.35 1.57 -2.24
N LEU A 42 25.76 0.95 -3.25
CA LEU A 42 26.35 0.73 -4.57
C LEU A 42 25.40 1.26 -5.65
N SER A 43 25.83 1.35 -6.90
CA SER A 43 24.98 1.86 -7.99
C SER A 43 23.91 0.85 -8.43
N ARG A 44 24.18 -0.46 -8.31
CA ARG A 44 23.31 -1.58 -8.69
C ARG A 44 23.52 -2.77 -7.75
N SER A 45 22.49 -3.59 -7.52
CA SER A 45 22.62 -4.81 -6.70
C SER A 45 23.51 -5.86 -7.36
N ALA A 46 23.66 -5.84 -8.68
CA ALA A 46 24.62 -6.68 -9.40
C ALA A 46 26.07 -6.46 -8.89
N TRP A 47 26.43 -5.21 -8.53
CA TRP A 47 27.71 -4.91 -7.89
C TRP A 47 27.79 -5.43 -6.45
N SER A 48 26.67 -5.39 -5.71
CA SER A 48 26.60 -5.98 -4.37
C SER A 48 26.84 -7.50 -4.41
N LEU A 49 26.25 -8.20 -5.38
CA LEU A 49 26.45 -9.64 -5.56
C LEU A 49 27.91 -9.97 -5.89
N ALA A 50 28.52 -9.23 -6.83
CA ALA A 50 29.93 -9.41 -7.15
C ALA A 50 30.86 -9.06 -5.98
N LEU A 51 30.52 -8.06 -5.16
CA LEU A 51 31.31 -7.73 -3.98
C LEU A 51 31.31 -8.85 -2.95
N VAL A 52 30.15 -9.48 -2.70
CA VAL A 52 30.06 -10.63 -1.79
C VAL A 52 30.87 -11.82 -2.32
N ALA A 53 30.81 -12.08 -3.63
CA ALA A 53 31.64 -13.09 -4.28
C ALA A 53 33.14 -12.79 -4.18
N LEU A 54 33.54 -11.54 -4.37
CA LEU A 54 34.92 -11.09 -4.19
C LEU A 54 35.41 -11.35 -2.76
N TRP A 55 34.63 -10.96 -1.75
CA TRP A 55 34.97 -11.21 -0.35
C TRP A 55 35.13 -12.68 -0.02
N ARG A 56 34.18 -13.52 -0.46
CA ARG A 56 34.26 -14.96 -0.21
C ARG A 56 35.51 -15.57 -0.84
N ARG A 57 35.83 -15.16 -2.07
CA ARG A 57 37.04 -15.60 -2.78
C ARG A 57 38.32 -15.15 -2.09
N GLU A 58 38.39 -13.91 -1.62
CA GLU A 58 39.57 -13.38 -0.92
C GLU A 58 39.84 -14.12 0.39
N LEU A 59 38.78 -14.47 1.14
CA LEU A 59 38.90 -15.28 2.35
C LEU A 59 39.34 -16.72 2.05
N ASP A 60 38.88 -17.30 0.95
CA ASP A 60 39.29 -18.64 0.47
C ASP A 60 40.59 -18.60 -0.36
N ARG A 61 41.47 -17.61 -0.11
CA ARG A 61 42.80 -17.46 -0.73
C ARG A 61 42.79 -17.47 -2.27
N GLY A 62 41.75 -16.91 -2.87
CA GLY A 62 41.65 -16.81 -4.33
C GLY A 62 41.05 -18.04 -5.02
N ARG A 63 40.63 -19.08 -4.29
CA ARG A 63 40.00 -20.28 -4.88
C ARG A 63 38.77 -19.90 -5.71
N GLN A 64 38.59 -20.55 -6.87
CA GLN A 64 37.34 -20.42 -7.62
C GLN A 64 36.16 -20.90 -6.78
N ILE A 65 35.22 -19.99 -6.49
CA ILE A 65 34.04 -20.27 -5.66
C ILE A 65 32.83 -20.66 -6.53
N CYS A 66 31.93 -21.48 -5.98
CA CYS A 66 30.68 -21.87 -6.65
C CYS A 66 29.51 -21.02 -6.15
N VAL A 67 28.90 -20.24 -7.04
CA VAL A 67 27.74 -19.39 -6.74
C VAL A 67 26.48 -20.03 -7.29
N TRP A 68 25.58 -20.40 -6.38
CA TRP A 68 24.28 -20.98 -6.69
C TRP A 68 23.24 -19.88 -6.89
N VAL A 69 22.67 -19.83 -8.09
CA VAL A 69 21.70 -18.82 -8.54
C VAL A 69 20.43 -19.55 -8.99
N PRO A 70 19.21 -19.03 -8.75
CA PRO A 70 18.02 -19.66 -9.32
C PRO A 70 18.06 -19.61 -10.85
N ASP A 71 17.50 -20.61 -11.50
CA ASP A 71 17.43 -20.67 -12.96
C ASP A 71 16.49 -19.61 -13.57
N TYR A 72 15.48 -19.15 -12.82
CA TYR A 72 14.66 -17.99 -13.17
C TYR A 72 15.30 -16.67 -12.71
N TYR A 73 16.43 -16.27 -13.31
CA TYR A 73 17.19 -15.07 -12.92
C TYR A 73 17.63 -14.24 -14.13
N CYS A 74 17.74 -12.93 -13.95
CA CYS A 74 18.08 -11.98 -15.02
C CYS A 74 19.56 -12.08 -15.40
N ASN A 75 19.87 -12.53 -16.63
CA ASN A 75 21.24 -12.73 -17.08
C ASN A 75 22.07 -11.44 -17.02
N SER A 76 21.50 -10.29 -17.38
CA SER A 76 22.20 -8.99 -17.25
C SER A 76 22.61 -8.62 -15.81
N SER A 77 21.94 -9.19 -14.79
CA SER A 77 22.32 -8.98 -13.38
C SER A 77 23.54 -9.80 -12.96
N LEU A 78 23.91 -10.83 -13.74
CA LEU A 78 25.08 -11.68 -13.51
C LEU A 78 26.35 -11.14 -14.16
N GLU A 79 26.25 -10.12 -15.01
CA GLU A 79 27.40 -9.58 -15.75
C GLU A 79 28.62 -9.23 -14.87
N PRO A 80 28.50 -8.55 -13.71
CA PRO A 80 29.66 -8.32 -12.85
C PRO A 80 30.25 -9.62 -12.28
N LEU A 81 29.39 -10.60 -12.00
CA LEU A 81 29.77 -11.88 -11.42
C LEU A 81 30.46 -12.77 -12.44
N ARG A 82 29.99 -12.78 -13.71
CA ARG A 82 30.62 -13.51 -14.84
C ARG A 82 32.04 -13.05 -15.14
N ARG A 83 32.39 -11.82 -14.75
CA ARG A 83 33.74 -11.28 -14.90
C ARG A 83 34.67 -11.73 -13.78
N LEU A 84 34.12 -12.15 -12.63
CA LEU A 84 34.88 -12.81 -11.59
C LEU A 84 35.16 -14.26 -12.02
N ASP A 85 36.33 -14.78 -11.65
CA ASP A 85 36.63 -16.20 -11.78
C ASP A 85 35.84 -16.99 -10.74
N VAL A 86 34.56 -17.23 -11.06
CA VAL A 86 33.61 -17.99 -10.25
C VAL A 86 32.86 -18.97 -11.12
N ARG A 87 32.43 -20.07 -10.52
CA ARG A 87 31.57 -21.05 -11.16
C ARG A 87 30.10 -20.73 -10.86
N LEU A 88 29.31 -20.45 -11.88
CA LEU A 88 27.86 -20.31 -11.76
C LEU A 88 27.19 -21.68 -11.83
N HIS A 89 26.31 -21.96 -10.85
CA HIS A 89 25.45 -23.15 -10.84
C HIS A 89 23.99 -22.69 -10.73
N PHE A 90 23.15 -23.13 -11.67
CA PHE A 90 21.74 -22.74 -11.71
C PHE A 90 20.86 -23.82 -11.07
N TYR A 91 20.15 -23.49 -10.00
CA TYR A 91 19.24 -24.43 -9.34
C TYR A 91 17.79 -24.21 -9.81
N PRO A 92 16.98 -25.28 -9.98
CA PRO A 92 15.59 -25.16 -10.41
C PRO A 92 14.68 -24.46 -9.38
N VAL A 93 13.78 -23.61 -9.86
CA VAL A 93 12.65 -23.07 -9.06
C VAL A 93 11.36 -23.88 -9.23
N THR A 94 10.41 -23.72 -8.30
CA THR A 94 9.02 -24.22 -8.42
C THR A 94 8.13 -23.20 -9.13
N ASP A 95 6.86 -23.56 -9.40
CA ASP A 95 5.86 -22.65 -9.97
C ASP A 95 5.58 -21.42 -9.09
N GLU A 96 5.80 -21.55 -7.79
CA GLU A 96 5.71 -20.47 -6.80
C GLU A 96 6.98 -19.61 -6.71
N LEU A 97 7.96 -19.85 -7.59
CA LEU A 97 9.27 -19.18 -7.63
C LEU A 97 10.10 -19.39 -6.36
N ALA A 98 9.91 -20.51 -5.66
CA ALA A 98 10.75 -20.93 -4.54
C ALA A 98 11.85 -21.92 -5.00
N PRO A 99 12.98 -22.05 -4.29
CA PRO A 99 13.98 -23.08 -4.60
C PRO A 99 13.39 -24.49 -4.56
N ASN A 100 13.66 -25.31 -5.57
CA ASN A 100 13.33 -26.73 -5.53
C ASN A 100 14.36 -27.47 -4.65
N TYR A 101 14.08 -27.53 -3.34
CA TYR A 101 15.01 -28.11 -2.37
C TYR A 101 15.35 -29.59 -2.60
N VAL A 102 14.48 -30.35 -3.27
CA VAL A 102 14.79 -31.75 -3.65
C VAL A 102 15.93 -31.74 -4.67
N LYS A 103 15.78 -30.95 -5.73
CA LYS A 103 16.81 -30.79 -6.77
C LYS A 103 18.08 -30.16 -6.23
N CYS A 104 17.97 -29.15 -5.35
CA CYS A 104 19.14 -28.56 -4.71
C CYS A 104 19.96 -29.61 -3.93
N ARG A 105 19.32 -30.48 -3.15
CA ARG A 105 20.02 -31.56 -2.42
C ARG A 105 20.63 -32.61 -3.34
N GLU A 106 19.97 -32.95 -4.44
CA GLU A 106 20.50 -33.87 -5.45
C GLU A 106 21.76 -33.29 -6.11
N GLN A 107 21.69 -32.04 -6.58
CA GLN A 107 22.79 -31.33 -7.23
C GLN A 107 23.97 -31.08 -6.26
N ALA A 108 23.69 -30.85 -4.98
CA ALA A 108 24.71 -30.61 -3.96
C ALA A 108 25.65 -31.80 -3.73
N ARG A 109 25.26 -33.01 -4.15
CA ARG A 109 26.13 -34.20 -4.14
C ARG A 109 27.28 -34.11 -5.14
N GLN A 110 27.12 -33.30 -6.18
CA GLN A 110 28.12 -33.11 -7.22
C GLN A 110 28.88 -31.79 -7.05
N PHE A 111 28.18 -30.72 -6.68
CA PHE A 111 28.75 -29.37 -6.54
C PHE A 111 28.25 -28.72 -5.27
N THR A 112 29.12 -28.39 -4.33
CA THR A 112 28.70 -27.70 -3.09
C THR A 112 28.68 -26.18 -3.30
N PRO A 113 27.65 -25.47 -2.81
CA PRO A 113 27.61 -24.01 -2.88
C PRO A 113 28.64 -23.37 -1.93
N ASP A 114 29.31 -22.32 -2.39
CA ASP A 114 30.01 -21.36 -1.52
C ASP A 114 29.11 -20.17 -1.19
N LEU A 115 28.31 -19.75 -2.17
CA LEU A 115 27.29 -18.71 -2.04
C LEU A 115 25.97 -19.26 -2.56
N PHE A 116 24.87 -18.95 -1.87
CA PHE A 116 23.52 -19.30 -2.31
C PHE A 116 22.66 -18.03 -2.40
N VAL A 117 22.12 -17.75 -3.59
CA VAL A 117 21.22 -16.63 -3.83
C VAL A 117 19.77 -17.08 -3.67
N HIS A 118 19.06 -16.56 -2.67
CA HIS A 118 17.62 -16.72 -2.45
C HIS A 118 16.89 -15.45 -2.91
N VAL A 119 15.85 -15.56 -3.73
CA VAL A 119 15.25 -14.38 -4.37
C VAL A 119 13.80 -14.14 -3.91
N HIS A 120 13.50 -12.88 -3.56
CA HIS A 120 12.14 -12.42 -3.30
C HIS A 120 11.54 -11.77 -4.54
N TYR A 121 10.96 -12.60 -5.41
CA TYR A 121 10.45 -12.17 -6.70
C TYR A 121 9.29 -11.18 -6.58
N PHE A 122 9.36 -10.15 -7.42
CA PHE A 122 8.33 -9.11 -7.60
C PHE A 122 7.89 -8.37 -6.34
N GLY A 123 8.60 -8.52 -5.22
CA GLY A 123 8.25 -7.94 -3.92
C GLY A 123 7.62 -8.95 -2.95
N ARG A 124 7.28 -10.16 -3.40
CA ARG A 124 6.66 -11.21 -2.58
C ARG A 124 7.71 -11.84 -1.65
N PRO A 125 7.49 -11.83 -0.33
CA PRO A 125 8.31 -12.59 0.61
C PRO A 125 8.23 -14.08 0.33
N VAL A 126 9.39 -14.73 0.25
CA VAL A 126 9.53 -16.19 0.15
C VAL A 126 10.26 -16.64 1.41
N PRO A 127 9.77 -17.62 2.17
CA PRO A 127 10.44 -18.06 3.39
C PRO A 127 11.85 -18.58 3.11
N ALA A 128 12.85 -17.97 3.75
CA ALA A 128 14.26 -18.33 3.58
C ALA A 128 14.78 -19.36 4.60
N SER A 129 13.96 -19.80 5.57
CA SER A 129 14.37 -20.71 6.65
C SER A 129 14.97 -22.03 6.14
N ARG A 130 14.33 -22.68 5.16
CA ARG A 130 14.86 -23.91 4.53
C ARG A 130 16.14 -23.67 3.75
N THR A 131 16.27 -22.49 3.14
CA THR A 131 17.51 -22.12 2.45
C THR A 131 18.65 -21.90 3.45
N ARG A 132 18.37 -21.28 4.60
CA ARG A 132 19.33 -21.16 5.69
C ARG A 132 19.81 -22.52 6.18
N GLU A 133 18.90 -23.46 6.44
CA GLU A 133 19.26 -24.83 6.84
C GLU A 133 20.18 -25.50 5.81
N PHE A 134 19.85 -25.38 4.53
CA PHE A 134 20.66 -25.89 3.43
C PHE A 134 22.06 -25.24 3.39
N CYS A 135 22.15 -23.91 3.52
CA CYS A 135 23.42 -23.19 3.52
C CYS A 135 24.29 -23.58 4.72
N ASN A 136 23.70 -23.67 5.91
CA ASN A 136 24.39 -24.09 7.13
C ASN A 136 24.99 -25.49 6.98
N HIS A 137 24.24 -26.42 6.36
CA HIS A 137 24.71 -27.78 6.14
C HIS A 137 25.92 -27.85 5.20
N HIS A 138 26.00 -26.95 4.23
CA HIS A 138 27.08 -26.91 3.23
C HIS A 138 28.17 -25.85 3.50
N GLY A 139 28.06 -25.08 4.59
CA GLY A 139 29.00 -23.99 4.90
C GLY A 139 28.97 -22.83 3.91
N ALA A 140 27.84 -22.64 3.21
CA ALA A 140 27.65 -21.58 2.21
C ALA A 140 27.15 -20.29 2.86
N TRP A 141 27.53 -19.14 2.31
CA TRP A 141 26.91 -17.87 2.70
C TRP A 141 25.56 -17.69 2.00
N LEU A 142 24.55 -17.26 2.76
CA LEU A 142 23.22 -16.98 2.23
C LEU A 142 23.08 -15.52 1.83
N ILE A 143 22.67 -15.32 0.60
CA ILE A 143 22.37 -14.03 0.00
C ILE A 143 20.86 -13.94 -0.25
N GLU A 144 20.16 -13.03 0.43
CA GLU A 144 18.77 -12.68 0.13
C GLU A 144 18.73 -11.54 -0.92
N ASP A 145 18.35 -11.86 -2.14
CA ASP A 145 18.07 -10.90 -3.20
C ASP A 145 16.65 -10.33 -3.05
N ALA A 146 16.60 -9.14 -2.46
CA ALA A 146 15.42 -8.32 -2.27
C ALA A 146 15.36 -7.16 -3.28
N ALA A 147 15.94 -7.31 -4.49
CA ALA A 147 16.02 -6.23 -5.47
C ALA A 147 14.64 -5.71 -5.93
N HIS A 148 13.59 -6.52 -5.82
CA HIS A 148 12.20 -6.15 -6.13
C HIS A 148 11.39 -5.72 -4.90
N VAL A 149 12.01 -5.67 -3.72
CA VAL A 149 11.36 -5.32 -2.46
C VAL A 149 11.61 -3.83 -2.16
N LEU A 150 10.55 -3.09 -1.84
CA LEU A 150 10.61 -1.65 -1.56
C LEU A 150 11.38 -1.36 -0.26
N CYS A 151 11.01 -2.06 0.79
CA CYS A 151 11.59 -2.02 2.13
C CYS A 151 11.37 -3.38 2.83
N PRO A 152 12.13 -3.71 3.90
CA PRO A 152 11.99 -4.97 4.63
C PRO A 152 10.54 -5.23 5.04
N ILE A 153 10.04 -6.43 4.76
CA ILE A 153 8.65 -6.81 5.01
C ILE A 153 8.54 -8.34 5.14
N GLY A 154 7.64 -8.81 6.01
CA GLY A 154 7.48 -10.24 6.26
C GLY A 154 8.79 -10.84 6.76
N ASP A 155 9.29 -11.87 6.07
CA ASP A 155 10.54 -12.58 6.38
C ASP A 155 11.75 -12.13 5.56
N VAL A 156 11.57 -11.13 4.68
CA VAL A 156 12.66 -10.61 3.84
C VAL A 156 13.76 -10.01 4.71
N GLY A 157 14.99 -10.51 4.54
CA GLY A 157 16.20 -10.02 5.18
C GLY A 157 16.43 -10.54 6.60
N LYS A 158 15.70 -11.58 7.03
CA LYS A 158 15.81 -12.14 8.39
C LYS A 158 16.81 -13.29 8.51
N GLU A 159 17.12 -14.00 7.43
CA GLU A 159 17.86 -15.26 7.47
C GLU A 159 19.26 -15.17 6.87
N GLY A 160 19.44 -14.34 5.84
CA GLY A 160 20.67 -14.22 5.08
C GLY A 160 21.80 -13.50 5.81
N ASP A 161 23.03 -13.81 5.39
CA ASP A 161 24.23 -13.08 5.75
C ASP A 161 24.27 -11.71 5.04
N PHE A 162 23.73 -11.67 3.82
CA PHE A 162 23.70 -10.48 2.98
C PHE A 162 22.29 -10.27 2.44
N VAL A 163 21.83 -9.01 2.40
CA VAL A 163 20.54 -8.64 1.79
C VAL A 163 20.74 -7.55 0.76
N LEU A 164 20.23 -7.75 -0.45
CA LEU A 164 20.40 -6.83 -1.57
C LEU A 164 19.08 -6.14 -1.90
N TYR A 165 19.00 -4.83 -1.76
CA TYR A 165 17.88 -4.03 -2.25
C TYR A 165 18.28 -3.20 -3.46
N SER A 166 17.33 -2.95 -4.36
CA SER A 166 17.52 -2.07 -5.52
C SER A 166 16.50 -0.94 -5.55
N PRO A 167 16.58 0.07 -4.65
CA PRO A 167 15.65 1.20 -4.63
C PRO A 167 15.49 1.89 -5.98
N HIS A 168 16.53 1.91 -6.84
CA HIS A 168 16.44 2.49 -8.19
C HIS A 168 15.45 1.79 -9.14
N LYS A 169 15.09 0.53 -8.88
CA LYS A 169 14.04 -0.17 -9.63
C LYS A 169 12.65 0.34 -9.22
N LEU A 170 12.47 0.72 -7.96
CA LEU A 170 11.16 1.05 -7.38
C LEU A 170 10.91 2.55 -7.21
N LEU A 171 11.97 3.36 -7.11
CA LEU A 171 11.96 4.79 -6.84
C LEU A 171 12.56 5.58 -8.00
N ALA A 172 12.18 6.86 -8.09
CA ALA A 172 12.61 7.73 -9.17
C ALA A 172 14.04 8.27 -8.97
N MET A 173 15.04 7.41 -9.22
CA MET A 173 16.46 7.74 -9.06
C MET A 173 17.31 7.11 -10.17
N PRO A 174 18.48 7.68 -10.52
CA PRO A 174 19.29 7.20 -11.64
C PRO A 174 20.00 5.86 -11.37
N ALA A 175 20.48 5.67 -10.15
CA ALA A 175 21.19 4.49 -9.67
C ALA A 175 21.13 4.42 -8.15
N GLY A 176 21.24 3.24 -7.56
CA GLY A 176 21.18 3.07 -6.11
C GLY A 176 20.73 1.67 -5.71
N ALA A 177 21.60 0.97 -5.01
CA ALA A 177 21.38 -0.31 -4.38
C ALA A 177 21.86 -0.23 -2.93
N VAL A 178 21.22 -0.99 -2.06
CA VAL A 178 21.56 -1.11 -0.64
C VAL A 178 22.03 -2.53 -0.41
N LEU A 179 23.25 -2.68 0.12
CA LEU A 179 23.75 -3.95 0.61
C LEU A 179 23.73 -3.89 2.14
N VAL A 180 23.01 -4.83 2.74
CA VAL A 180 22.96 -5.03 4.19
C VAL A 180 23.81 -6.26 4.50
N VAL A 181 24.77 -6.12 5.41
CA VAL A 181 25.61 -7.20 5.92
C VAL A 181 25.19 -7.47 7.35
N ARG A 182 24.83 -8.73 7.64
CA ARG A 182 24.27 -9.12 8.93
C ARG A 182 25.30 -9.94 9.72
N PRO A 183 25.76 -9.47 10.89
CA PRO A 183 26.71 -10.23 11.70
C PRO A 183 26.11 -11.55 12.22
N ASP A 184 24.81 -11.55 12.48
CA ASP A 184 24.06 -12.70 13.03
C ASP A 184 23.24 -13.45 11.96
N GLY A 185 23.65 -13.34 10.69
CA GLY A 185 23.07 -14.10 9.57
C GLY A 185 23.28 -15.62 9.68
N SER A 186 22.92 -16.37 8.64
CA SER A 186 23.06 -17.83 8.59
C SER A 186 24.44 -18.34 9.02
N SER A 187 25.49 -17.71 8.51
CA SER A 187 26.89 -18.09 8.73
C SER A 187 27.49 -17.47 9.99
N ARG A 188 26.74 -16.61 10.71
CA ARG A 188 27.18 -15.91 11.92
C ARG A 188 28.55 -15.24 11.73
N LEU A 189 28.67 -14.40 10.70
CA LEU A 189 29.92 -13.73 10.31
C LEU A 189 30.64 -13.07 11.51
N GLY A 190 29.88 -12.48 12.44
CA GLY A 190 30.43 -11.85 13.63
C GLY A 190 31.22 -10.56 13.37
N LYS A 191 31.56 -9.83 14.44
CA LYS A 191 32.14 -8.47 14.33
C LYS A 191 33.54 -8.45 13.71
N GLU A 192 34.33 -9.50 13.88
CA GLU A 192 35.69 -9.59 13.34
C GLU A 192 35.68 -9.73 11.83
N MET A 193 34.87 -10.65 11.28
CA MET A 193 34.70 -10.79 9.85
C MET A 193 34.22 -9.49 9.20
N LEU A 194 33.25 -8.81 9.83
CA LEU A 194 32.75 -7.51 9.35
C LEU A 194 33.86 -6.46 9.21
N ARG A 195 34.87 -6.47 10.09
CA ARG A 195 36.04 -5.57 9.97
C ARG A 195 36.89 -5.93 8.74
N CYS A 196 37.05 -7.22 8.46
CA CYS A 196 37.80 -7.71 7.29
C CYS A 196 37.12 -7.32 5.97
N LEU A 197 35.79 -7.26 5.90
CA LEU A 197 35.05 -6.83 4.70
C LEU A 197 35.21 -5.32 4.41
N GLY A 198 35.74 -4.55 5.37
CA GLY A 198 35.94 -3.11 5.28
C GLY A 198 34.66 -2.28 5.47
N ALA A 199 34.84 -1.01 5.81
CA ALA A 199 33.71 -0.11 6.07
C ALA A 199 32.90 0.21 4.79
N PRO A 200 31.57 0.44 4.88
CA PRO A 200 30.71 0.69 3.73
C PRO A 200 31.19 1.71 2.69
N PRO A 201 31.81 2.85 3.06
CA PRO A 201 32.34 3.81 2.09
C PRO A 201 33.48 3.26 1.21
N THR A 202 34.13 2.16 1.61
CA THR A 202 35.24 1.54 0.88
C THR A 202 34.76 0.53 -0.17
N TRP A 203 33.54 0.00 -0.05
CA TRP A 203 33.00 -1.06 -0.91
C TRP A 203 33.04 -0.75 -2.42
N PRO A 204 32.66 0.45 -2.90
CA PRO A 204 32.80 0.76 -4.32
C PRO A 204 34.25 0.78 -4.81
N ARG A 205 35.21 1.12 -3.93
CA ARG A 205 36.64 1.16 -4.26
C ARG A 205 37.25 -0.24 -4.34
N GLN A 206 36.79 -1.17 -3.49
CA GLN A 206 37.22 -2.57 -3.56
C GLN A 206 36.87 -3.18 -4.94
N LEU A 207 35.64 -2.96 -5.41
CA LEU A 207 35.22 -3.34 -6.77
C LEU A 207 36.03 -2.64 -7.87
N ALA A 208 36.28 -1.33 -7.70
CA ALA A 208 37.03 -0.56 -8.69
C ALA A 208 38.50 -0.99 -8.81
N ALA A 209 39.13 -1.42 -7.70
CA ALA A 209 40.49 -1.93 -7.68
C ALA A 209 40.61 -3.28 -8.40
N TRP A 210 39.59 -4.12 -8.27
CA TRP A 210 39.52 -5.40 -8.97
C TRP A 210 39.29 -5.23 -10.48
N ASP A 211 38.45 -4.28 -10.91
CA ASP A 211 38.08 -4.06 -12.33
C ASP A 211 39.08 -3.16 -13.10
N THR A 212 40.36 -3.14 -12.71
CA THR A 212 41.38 -2.19 -13.22
C THR A 212 41.75 -2.35 -14.72
N GLY A 213 41.16 -3.33 -15.43
CA GLY A 213 41.38 -3.55 -16.86
C GLY A 213 40.43 -2.82 -17.82
N TYR A 214 39.34 -2.19 -17.37
CA TYR A 214 38.27 -1.72 -18.28
C TYR A 214 37.89 -0.23 -18.16
N LYS A 215 37.67 0.41 -19.32
CA LYS A 215 37.40 1.85 -19.55
C LYS A 215 36.03 2.36 -19.03
N TRP A 216 35.60 2.02 -17.81
CA TRP A 216 34.35 2.57 -17.25
C TRP A 216 34.53 3.96 -16.60
N MET A 217 35.75 4.32 -16.20
CA MET A 217 36.07 5.58 -15.50
C MET A 217 35.62 6.85 -16.25
N GLN A 218 35.45 6.82 -17.57
CA GLN A 218 35.12 8.02 -18.35
C GLN A 218 33.61 8.35 -18.45
N ARG A 219 32.67 7.45 -18.13
CA ARG A 219 31.21 7.71 -18.32
C ARG A 219 30.44 8.10 -17.05
N VAL A 220 31.09 8.15 -15.89
CA VAL A 220 30.46 8.39 -14.57
C VAL A 220 29.82 9.78 -14.46
N ARG A 221 30.47 10.83 -15.01
CA ARG A 221 29.95 12.21 -14.94
C ARG A 221 28.82 12.48 -15.93
N ALA A 222 28.81 11.82 -17.09
CA ALA A 222 27.79 12.04 -18.13
C ALA A 222 26.44 11.38 -17.80
N GLY A 223 26.44 10.19 -17.17
CA GLY A 223 25.20 9.42 -16.94
C GLY A 223 24.20 10.07 -15.98
N GLY A 224 24.67 10.71 -14.91
CA GLY A 224 23.81 11.42 -13.96
C GLY A 224 23.19 12.67 -14.55
N ALA A 225 24.00 13.51 -15.22
CA ALA A 225 23.53 14.71 -15.91
C ALA A 225 22.58 14.37 -17.07
N ALA A 226 22.93 13.37 -17.89
CA ALA A 226 22.06 12.89 -18.96
C ALA A 226 20.72 12.36 -18.42
N TRP A 227 20.71 11.68 -17.27
CA TRP A 227 19.45 11.26 -16.63
C TRP A 227 18.61 12.45 -16.18
N VAL A 228 19.23 13.47 -15.56
CA VAL A 228 18.55 14.71 -15.14
C VAL A 228 17.93 15.43 -16.34
N VAL A 229 18.69 15.62 -17.42
CA VAL A 229 18.20 16.23 -18.67
C VAL A 229 17.08 15.40 -19.27
N LYS A 230 17.25 14.07 -19.39
CA LYS A 230 16.21 13.16 -19.90
C LYS A 230 14.92 13.27 -19.08
N ARG A 231 15.02 13.31 -17.75
CA ARG A 231 13.85 13.44 -16.86
C ARG A 231 13.20 14.81 -16.97
N LEU A 232 13.98 15.89 -17.10
CA LEU A 232 13.46 17.23 -17.35
C LEU A 232 12.65 17.27 -18.66
N LEU A 233 13.23 16.78 -19.76
CA LEU A 233 12.55 16.69 -21.06
C LEU A 233 11.26 15.86 -20.98
N GLN A 234 11.30 14.71 -20.30
CA GLN A 234 10.11 13.87 -20.09
C GLN A 234 9.01 14.58 -19.29
N LYS A 235 9.37 15.40 -18.29
CA LYS A 235 8.42 16.21 -17.52
C LYS A 235 7.86 17.40 -18.32
N LEU A 236 8.62 17.91 -19.28
CA LEU A 236 8.17 18.91 -20.25
C LEU A 236 7.36 18.31 -21.42
N GLY A 237 7.11 16.99 -21.41
CA GLY A 237 6.24 16.33 -22.38
C GLY A 237 6.96 15.62 -23.53
N VAL A 238 8.28 15.66 -23.60
CA VAL A 238 9.07 14.94 -24.61
C VAL A 238 9.03 13.44 -24.32
N ARG A 239 8.44 12.67 -25.22
CA ARG A 239 8.24 11.22 -25.05
C ARG A 239 8.98 10.45 -26.11
N SER A 240 9.82 9.51 -25.68
CA SER A 240 10.42 8.50 -26.55
C SER A 240 9.48 7.29 -26.61
N ARG A 241 9.27 6.71 -27.81
CA ARG A 241 8.72 5.36 -27.88
C ARG A 241 9.75 4.39 -27.30
N PRO A 242 9.40 3.52 -26.34
CA PRO A 242 10.34 2.53 -25.85
C PRO A 242 10.70 1.59 -27.01
N SER A 243 11.99 1.27 -27.18
CA SER A 243 12.38 0.17 -28.06
C SER A 243 11.69 -1.11 -27.58
N ALA A 244 11.13 -1.89 -28.49
CA ALA A 244 10.60 -3.20 -28.13
C ALA A 244 11.79 -4.13 -27.88
N GLN A 245 11.82 -4.80 -26.73
CA GLN A 245 12.67 -5.97 -26.58
C GLN A 245 12.01 -7.14 -27.32
N PRO A 246 12.78 -8.00 -28.01
CA PRO A 246 12.25 -9.26 -28.52
C PRO A 246 11.58 -10.06 -27.39
N PHE A 247 10.53 -10.82 -27.73
CA PHE A 247 9.89 -11.69 -26.76
C PHE A 247 10.73 -12.95 -26.50
N ASP A 248 11.48 -13.42 -27.49
CA ASP A 248 12.38 -14.57 -27.38
C ASP A 248 13.79 -14.20 -26.87
N ASP A 249 14.49 -15.20 -26.34
CA ASP A 249 15.88 -15.09 -25.88
C ASP A 249 16.88 -15.65 -26.93
N THR A 250 16.44 -15.86 -28.18
CA THR A 250 17.25 -16.46 -29.27
C THR A 250 18.28 -15.50 -29.85
N TYR A 251 18.19 -14.22 -29.55
CA TYR A 251 19.19 -13.23 -29.94
C TYR A 251 20.31 -13.15 -28.89
N PRO A 252 21.59 -13.05 -29.31
CA PRO A 252 22.67 -12.83 -28.36
C PRO A 252 22.35 -11.57 -27.53
N PRO A 253 22.43 -11.65 -26.18
CA PRO A 253 22.08 -10.53 -25.34
C PRO A 253 22.92 -9.31 -25.73
N ALA A 254 22.27 -8.16 -25.84
CA ALA A 254 22.97 -6.91 -26.15
C ALA A 254 24.10 -6.68 -25.14
N PRO A 255 25.26 -6.13 -25.55
CA PRO A 255 26.38 -5.88 -24.65
C PRO A 255 25.93 -5.07 -23.42
N VAL A 256 26.02 -5.66 -22.23
CA VAL A 256 25.59 -5.00 -21.00
C VAL A 256 26.64 -3.98 -20.58
N VAL A 257 26.37 -2.70 -20.81
CA VAL A 257 27.21 -1.62 -20.31
C VAL A 257 26.83 -1.34 -18.85
N LEU A 258 27.64 -1.88 -17.93
CA LEU A 258 27.47 -1.64 -16.50
C LEU A 258 27.90 -0.21 -16.11
N PRO A 259 27.13 0.49 -15.25
CA PRO A 259 27.57 1.75 -14.67
C PRO A 259 28.66 1.50 -13.60
N SER A 260 29.45 2.53 -13.28
CA SER A 260 30.40 2.50 -12.15
C SER A 260 29.75 1.98 -10.86
N PRO A 261 30.46 1.24 -9.99
CA PRO A 261 29.93 0.77 -8.71
C PRO A 261 29.56 1.91 -7.76
N THR A 262 30.12 3.10 -7.93
CA THR A 262 29.86 4.26 -7.07
C THR A 262 28.49 4.87 -7.33
N VAL A 263 27.73 5.09 -6.26
CA VAL A 263 26.46 5.84 -6.30
C VAL A 263 26.72 7.34 -6.20
N SER A 264 26.00 8.15 -7.00
CA SER A 264 26.16 9.60 -6.98
C SER A 264 25.51 10.24 -5.75
N ILE A 265 26.05 11.37 -5.29
CA ILE A 265 25.47 12.13 -4.18
C ILE A 265 24.02 12.57 -4.47
N TYR A 266 23.73 12.90 -5.72
CA TYR A 266 22.40 13.26 -6.18
C TYR A 266 21.39 12.12 -5.98
N ALA A 267 21.79 10.89 -6.32
CA ALA A 267 20.96 9.71 -6.11
C ALA A 267 20.72 9.43 -4.62
N ILE A 268 21.74 9.57 -3.78
CA ILE A 268 21.60 9.43 -2.33
C ILE A 268 20.62 10.46 -1.74
N ARG A 269 20.67 11.72 -2.20
CA ARG A 269 19.71 12.75 -1.78
C ARG A 269 18.28 12.41 -2.20
N LEU A 270 18.08 11.94 -3.43
CA LEU A 270 16.76 11.48 -3.89
C LEU A 270 16.23 10.32 -3.04
N LEU A 271 17.10 9.36 -2.69
CA LEU A 271 16.73 8.24 -1.83
C LEU A 271 16.32 8.74 -0.44
N ALA A 272 17.13 9.59 0.18
CA ALA A 272 16.84 10.16 1.49
C ALA A 272 15.52 10.96 1.53
N LEU A 273 15.19 11.67 0.44
CA LEU A 273 13.90 12.39 0.30
C LEU A 273 12.71 11.47 0.03
N ALA A 274 12.94 10.26 -0.50
CA ALA A 274 11.90 9.29 -0.79
C ALA A 274 11.55 8.40 0.42
N VAL A 275 12.51 8.17 1.33
CA VAL A 275 12.34 7.30 2.51
C VAL A 275 11.12 7.65 3.36
N PRO A 276 10.86 8.92 3.74
CA PRO A 276 9.66 9.27 4.51
C PRO A 276 8.33 9.02 3.79
N ARG A 277 8.36 8.72 2.48
CA ARG A 277 7.18 8.52 1.63
C ARG A 277 7.02 7.07 1.15
N LEU A 278 7.82 6.11 1.66
CA LEU A 278 7.77 4.72 1.19
C LEU A 278 6.38 4.09 1.35
N THR A 279 5.69 4.38 2.45
CA THR A 279 4.30 3.97 2.67
C THR A 279 3.35 4.52 1.61
N GLU A 280 3.48 5.81 1.26
CA GLU A 280 2.67 6.43 0.20
C GLU A 280 2.96 5.76 -1.16
N VAL A 281 4.24 5.49 -1.44
CA VAL A 281 4.68 4.76 -2.64
C VAL A 281 4.05 3.37 -2.71
N ALA A 282 4.01 2.65 -1.59
CA ALA A 282 3.39 1.32 -1.48
C ALA A 282 1.89 1.38 -1.82
N ARG A 283 1.14 2.27 -1.16
CA ARG A 283 -0.30 2.45 -1.40
C ARG A 283 -0.60 2.83 -2.86
N TRP A 284 0.21 3.70 -3.48
CA TRP A 284 0.02 4.04 -4.89
C TRP A 284 0.22 2.84 -5.83
N ARG A 285 1.20 1.97 -5.53
CA ARG A 285 1.46 0.75 -6.31
C ARG A 285 0.31 -0.24 -6.19
N GLU A 286 -0.20 -0.45 -4.98
CA GLU A 286 -1.35 -1.30 -4.72
C GLU A 286 -2.60 -0.81 -5.47
N ARG A 287 -2.89 0.50 -5.39
CA ARG A 287 -4.02 1.11 -6.12
C ARG A 287 -3.87 0.97 -7.64
N ASN A 288 -2.67 1.18 -8.17
CA ASN A 288 -2.41 1.02 -9.59
C ASN A 288 -2.55 -0.45 -10.03
N LEU A 289 -2.17 -1.41 -9.19
CA LEU A 289 -2.39 -2.83 -9.45
C LEU A 289 -3.87 -3.17 -9.48
N MET A 290 -4.64 -2.74 -8.47
CA MET A 290 -6.10 -2.95 -8.42
C MET A 290 -6.81 -2.37 -9.66
N LEU A 291 -6.42 -1.16 -10.05
CA LEU A 291 -6.95 -0.51 -11.25
C LEU A 291 -6.56 -1.26 -12.53
N MET A 292 -5.31 -1.74 -12.62
CA MET A 292 -4.83 -2.52 -13.75
C MET A 292 -5.60 -3.83 -13.89
N ASP A 293 -5.79 -4.56 -12.80
CA ASP A 293 -6.51 -5.84 -12.76
C ASP A 293 -7.95 -5.67 -13.24
N GLU A 294 -8.65 -4.64 -12.76
CA GLU A 294 -10.01 -4.34 -13.22
C GLU A 294 -10.05 -4.04 -14.72
N LEU A 295 -9.20 -3.11 -15.19
CA LEU A 295 -9.21 -2.68 -16.60
C LEU A 295 -8.83 -3.81 -17.58
N LEU A 296 -7.98 -4.74 -17.15
CA LEU A 296 -7.58 -5.88 -17.97
C LEU A 296 -8.56 -7.05 -17.88
N SER A 297 -9.35 -7.15 -16.81
CA SER A 297 -10.39 -8.18 -16.70
C SER A 297 -11.43 -8.07 -17.83
N ASP A 298 -11.69 -6.85 -18.31
CA ASP A 298 -12.56 -6.56 -19.45
C ASP A 298 -11.93 -6.87 -20.83
N ARG A 299 -10.65 -7.24 -20.88
CA ARG A 299 -9.87 -7.50 -22.11
C ARG A 299 -9.78 -8.99 -22.42
N ALA A 300 -10.92 -9.58 -22.77
CA ALA A 300 -11.03 -10.99 -23.15
C ALA A 300 -10.14 -11.38 -24.35
N ASP A 301 -9.75 -10.41 -25.18
CA ASP A 301 -8.79 -10.60 -26.28
C ASP A 301 -7.39 -10.98 -25.80
N LEU A 302 -7.00 -10.56 -24.59
CA LEU A 302 -5.67 -10.81 -24.03
C LEU A 302 -5.59 -12.08 -23.16
N ARG A 303 -6.73 -12.55 -22.62
CA ARG A 303 -6.84 -13.74 -21.75
C ARG A 303 -5.79 -13.78 -20.64
N LEU A 304 -5.65 -12.66 -19.93
CA LEU A 304 -4.65 -12.50 -18.87
C LEU A 304 -5.19 -13.02 -17.54
N ILE A 305 -4.36 -13.80 -16.85
CA ILE A 305 -4.65 -14.27 -15.50
C ILE A 305 -3.69 -13.58 -14.53
N PRO A 306 -4.17 -12.79 -13.55
CA PRO A 306 -3.33 -12.20 -12.53
C PRO A 306 -2.55 -13.28 -11.75
N VAL A 307 -1.25 -13.09 -11.58
CA VAL A 307 -0.39 -14.03 -10.85
C VAL A 307 0.54 -13.27 -9.93
N MET A 308 0.91 -13.85 -8.79
CA MET A 308 1.79 -13.22 -7.82
C MET A 308 1.27 -11.85 -7.34
N HIS A 309 -0.05 -11.65 -7.23
CA HIS A 309 -0.63 -10.44 -6.65
C HIS A 309 -0.88 -10.65 -5.14
N PRO A 310 -0.79 -9.59 -4.30
CA PRO A 310 -0.86 -9.78 -2.85
C PRO A 310 -2.17 -10.40 -2.34
N GLY A 311 -3.31 -10.15 -3.00
CA GLY A 311 -4.59 -10.76 -2.63
C GLY A 311 -4.99 -10.54 -1.15
N GLY A 312 -4.60 -9.40 -0.56
CA GLY A 312 -4.80 -9.10 0.86
C GLY A 312 -3.62 -9.46 1.78
N GLN A 313 -2.59 -10.14 1.27
CA GLN A 313 -1.34 -10.36 1.99
C GLN A 313 -0.50 -9.08 2.07
N LYS A 314 0.34 -8.98 3.10
CA LYS A 314 1.11 -7.77 3.40
C LYS A 314 2.45 -7.76 2.66
N TRP A 315 2.46 -7.26 1.41
CA TRP A 315 3.68 -6.92 0.67
C TRP A 315 3.40 -5.97 -0.50
N VAL A 316 4.44 -5.29 -0.99
CA VAL A 316 4.32 -4.23 -2.00
C VAL A 316 4.70 -4.73 -3.39
N PRO A 317 3.81 -4.67 -4.40
CA PRO A 317 4.11 -5.15 -5.74
C PRO A 317 5.10 -4.26 -6.50
N TYR A 318 6.13 -4.89 -7.06
CA TYR A 318 7.13 -4.24 -7.90
C TYR A 318 6.58 -3.90 -9.28
N ILE A 319 5.93 -4.87 -9.91
CA ILE A 319 5.38 -4.84 -11.26
C ILE A 319 4.14 -5.73 -11.28
N ALA A 320 3.12 -5.40 -12.08
CA ALA A 320 1.99 -6.31 -12.29
C ALA A 320 2.43 -7.48 -13.15
N SER A 321 2.02 -8.70 -12.80
CA SER A 321 2.41 -9.92 -13.48
C SER A 321 1.20 -10.73 -13.89
N TYR A 322 1.16 -11.12 -15.16
CA TYR A 322 0.05 -11.87 -15.73
C TYR A 322 0.57 -13.13 -16.43
N GLU A 323 -0.22 -14.18 -16.37
CA GLU A 323 -0.10 -15.35 -17.24
C GLU A 323 -0.98 -15.19 -18.47
N ALA A 324 -0.52 -15.69 -19.60
CA ALA A 324 -1.34 -15.80 -20.80
C ALA A 324 -1.06 -17.12 -21.53
N PRO A 325 -2.07 -17.77 -22.13
CA PRO A 325 -1.87 -18.98 -22.94
C PRO A 325 -0.91 -18.75 -24.12
N ASN A 326 -0.93 -17.55 -24.70
CA ASN A 326 0.04 -17.09 -25.69
C ASN A 326 0.54 -15.70 -25.27
N ALA A 327 1.55 -15.68 -24.41
CA ALA A 327 2.10 -14.44 -23.87
C ALA A 327 2.81 -13.57 -24.90
N GLU A 328 3.39 -14.18 -25.94
CA GLU A 328 4.00 -13.43 -27.03
C GLU A 328 2.96 -12.63 -27.81
N ALA A 329 1.85 -13.27 -28.21
CA ALA A 329 0.77 -12.59 -28.91
C ALA A 329 0.17 -11.45 -28.06
N ALA A 330 -0.12 -11.71 -26.78
CA ALA A 330 -0.64 -10.68 -25.88
C ALA A 330 0.37 -9.53 -25.67
N TYR A 331 1.68 -9.82 -25.55
CA TYR A 331 2.74 -8.81 -25.51
C TYR A 331 2.71 -7.93 -26.77
N LEU A 332 2.67 -8.53 -27.96
CA LEU A 332 2.63 -7.79 -29.22
C LEU A 332 1.39 -6.90 -29.33
N VAL A 333 0.20 -7.41 -29.01
CA VAL A 333 -1.06 -6.64 -29.00
C VAL A 333 -0.98 -5.45 -28.04
N MET A 334 -0.45 -5.67 -26.83
CA MET A 334 -0.27 -4.59 -25.86
C MET A 334 0.69 -3.51 -26.37
N ARG A 335 1.84 -3.92 -26.94
CA ARG A 335 2.85 -2.99 -27.48
C ARG A 335 2.30 -2.17 -28.65
N GLN A 336 1.57 -2.82 -29.55
CA GLN A 336 0.89 -2.15 -30.68
C GLN A 336 -0.17 -1.15 -30.18
N SER A 337 -0.84 -1.46 -29.08
CA SER A 337 -1.79 -0.56 -28.40
C SER A 337 -1.12 0.57 -27.60
N GLY A 338 0.22 0.67 -27.62
CA GLY A 338 0.98 1.71 -26.92
C GLY A 338 1.15 1.47 -25.40
N LEU A 339 0.83 0.26 -24.92
CA LEU A 339 1.08 -0.16 -23.55
C LEU A 339 2.53 -0.63 -23.41
N PRO A 340 3.22 -0.29 -22.31
CA PRO A 340 4.62 -0.63 -22.09
C PRO A 340 4.71 -2.02 -21.46
N ALA A 341 4.13 -3.02 -22.13
CA ALA A 341 4.32 -4.42 -21.75
C ALA A 341 5.83 -4.74 -21.79
N ALA A 342 6.24 -5.61 -20.87
CA ALA A 342 7.60 -6.12 -20.76
C ALA A 342 7.58 -7.64 -20.61
N THR A 343 8.68 -8.25 -21.06
CA THR A 343 9.02 -9.65 -20.83
C THR A 343 10.20 -9.69 -19.88
N TRP A 344 10.22 -10.69 -18.99
CA TRP A 344 11.28 -10.85 -17.99
C TRP A 344 11.29 -12.29 -17.46
N PRO A 345 12.45 -12.82 -17.04
CA PRO A 345 13.81 -12.32 -17.24
C PRO A 345 14.38 -12.69 -18.62
N ASP A 346 15.44 -12.01 -19.05
CA ASP A 346 16.38 -12.62 -20.02
C ASP A 346 17.06 -13.81 -19.33
N LEU A 347 16.69 -15.04 -19.70
CA LEU A 347 17.23 -16.23 -19.02
C LEU A 347 18.72 -16.40 -19.31
N PRO A 348 19.52 -16.94 -18.37
CA PRO A 348 20.92 -17.24 -18.60
C PRO A 348 21.09 -18.27 -19.74
N PRO A 349 22.08 -18.13 -20.63
CA PRO A 349 22.31 -19.09 -21.72
C PRO A 349 22.48 -20.54 -21.23
N GLU A 350 23.08 -20.74 -20.05
CA GLU A 350 23.27 -22.05 -19.43
C GLU A 350 21.95 -22.74 -19.06
N VAL A 351 20.94 -21.94 -18.70
CA VAL A 351 19.59 -22.40 -18.37
C VAL A 351 18.85 -22.80 -19.65
N VAL A 352 18.92 -21.96 -20.69
CA VAL A 352 18.30 -22.23 -22.00
C VAL A 352 18.91 -23.46 -22.68
N ALA A 353 20.21 -23.70 -22.50
CA ALA A 353 20.91 -24.85 -23.04
C ALA A 353 20.48 -26.19 -22.43
N GLN A 354 19.82 -26.20 -21.26
CA GLN A 354 19.44 -27.41 -20.53
C GLN A 354 17.93 -27.46 -20.22
N PRO A 355 17.06 -27.51 -21.25
CA PRO A 355 15.62 -27.31 -21.08
C PRO A 355 14.90 -28.39 -20.28
N LYS A 356 15.46 -29.61 -20.23
CA LYS A 356 14.90 -30.69 -19.41
C LYS A 356 15.06 -30.42 -17.92
N GLU A 357 16.20 -29.84 -17.52
CA GLU A 357 16.51 -29.53 -16.12
C GLU A 357 15.79 -28.27 -15.65
N HIS A 358 15.70 -27.26 -16.52
CA HIS A 358 15.15 -25.94 -16.21
C HIS A 358 13.76 -25.67 -16.82
N SER A 359 12.97 -26.73 -17.01
CA SER A 359 11.68 -26.66 -17.69
C SER A 359 10.70 -25.65 -17.06
N VAL A 360 10.70 -25.53 -15.74
CA VAL A 360 9.83 -24.58 -15.00
C VAL A 360 10.21 -23.13 -15.33
N ALA A 361 11.48 -22.75 -15.22
CA ALA A 361 11.94 -21.39 -15.50
C ALA A 361 11.67 -20.97 -16.95
N ILE A 362 11.93 -21.89 -17.90
CA ILE A 362 11.68 -21.66 -19.33
C ILE A 362 10.18 -21.48 -19.60
N ARG A 363 9.34 -22.34 -19.01
CA ARG A 363 7.88 -22.21 -19.11
C ARG A 363 7.40 -20.88 -18.56
N LEU A 364 7.83 -20.51 -17.36
CA LEU A 364 7.46 -19.23 -16.73
C LEU A 364 7.89 -18.06 -17.62
N ARG A 365 9.09 -18.10 -18.20
CA ARG A 365 9.55 -17.05 -19.13
C ARG A 365 8.69 -16.95 -20.39
N ALA A 366 8.20 -18.07 -20.90
CA ALA A 366 7.39 -18.12 -22.11
C ALA A 366 5.91 -17.71 -21.89
N GLN A 367 5.42 -17.76 -20.66
CA GLN A 367 3.98 -17.57 -20.34
C GLN A 367 3.66 -16.28 -19.57
N ARG A 368 4.68 -15.49 -19.20
CA ARG A 368 4.51 -14.29 -18.34
C ARG A 368 4.61 -12.99 -19.11
N ILE A 369 3.78 -12.03 -18.73
CA ILE A 369 3.82 -10.63 -19.19
C ILE A 369 3.81 -9.73 -17.97
N TYR A 370 4.53 -8.61 -18.08
CA TYR A 370 4.66 -7.64 -17.00
C TYR A 370 4.23 -6.23 -17.43
N LEU A 371 3.56 -5.53 -16.51
CA LEU A 371 3.10 -4.15 -16.71
C LEU A 371 3.52 -3.26 -15.53
N PRO A 372 4.01 -2.03 -15.79
CA PRO A 372 4.43 -1.13 -14.73
C PRO A 372 3.21 -0.67 -13.89
N ILE A 373 3.40 -0.62 -12.57
CA ILE A 373 2.40 -0.14 -11.59
C ILE A 373 2.95 0.96 -10.67
N HIS A 374 4.11 1.52 -11.02
CA HIS A 374 4.82 2.45 -10.15
C HIS A 374 3.99 3.71 -9.81
N GLN A 375 4.28 4.30 -8.65
CA GLN A 375 3.57 5.43 -8.05
C GLN A 375 3.42 6.70 -8.91
N SER A 376 4.29 6.90 -9.92
CA SER A 376 4.16 8.03 -10.84
C SER A 376 3.19 7.80 -12.01
N LEU A 377 2.61 6.60 -12.14
CA LEU A 377 1.52 6.35 -13.08
C LEU A 377 0.25 6.98 -12.53
N ARG A 378 -0.42 7.77 -13.38
CA ARG A 378 -1.71 8.37 -13.05
C ARG A 378 -2.82 7.41 -13.48
N ALA A 379 -3.79 7.19 -12.60
CA ALA A 379 -4.96 6.35 -12.87
C ALA A 379 -5.66 6.71 -14.19
N SER A 380 -5.92 7.99 -14.47
CA SER A 380 -6.43 8.42 -15.80
C SER A 380 -5.60 8.08 -17.04
N THR A 381 -4.30 7.82 -16.89
CA THR A 381 -3.46 7.37 -18.01
C THR A 381 -3.66 5.89 -18.25
N LEU A 382 -3.78 5.11 -17.17
CA LEU A 382 -4.14 3.69 -17.23
C LEU A 382 -5.54 3.53 -17.80
N PHE A 383 -6.53 4.23 -17.23
CA PHE A 383 -7.92 4.20 -17.67
C PHE A 383 -8.05 4.51 -19.17
N ARG A 384 -7.50 5.63 -19.66
CA ARG A 384 -7.58 5.98 -21.09
C ARG A 384 -6.83 5.03 -22.02
N GLY A 385 -5.81 4.33 -21.52
CA GLY A 385 -4.99 3.43 -22.33
C GLY A 385 -5.53 1.99 -22.39
N LEU A 386 -6.33 1.59 -21.40
CA LEU A 386 -6.72 0.19 -21.19
C LEU A 386 -8.23 -0.04 -21.22
N ALA A 387 -9.03 0.96 -20.84
CA ALA A 387 -10.47 0.82 -20.80
C ALA A 387 -10.98 0.40 -22.20
N SER A 388 -11.78 -0.65 -22.23
CA SER A 388 -12.53 -1.01 -23.42
C SER A 388 -13.51 0.13 -23.74
N ALA A 389 -13.94 0.24 -25.00
CA ALA A 389 -14.90 1.27 -25.43
C ALA A 389 -16.32 1.07 -24.87
N THR A 390 -16.48 0.37 -23.74
CA THR A 390 -17.77 0.23 -23.06
C THR A 390 -18.26 1.61 -22.64
N SER A 391 -19.35 2.00 -23.28
CA SER A 391 -19.98 3.31 -23.17
C SER A 391 -20.36 3.59 -21.72
N PRO A 392 -20.20 4.84 -21.23
CA PRO A 392 -20.76 5.21 -19.94
C PRO A 392 -22.26 4.90 -19.93
N THR A 393 -22.69 4.16 -18.91
CA THR A 393 -24.08 3.83 -18.57
C THR A 393 -25.02 4.97 -18.93
N ASN A 394 -26.11 4.64 -19.61
CA ASN A 394 -27.05 5.56 -20.26
C ASN A 394 -27.36 6.79 -19.37
N ARG A 395 -27.01 7.98 -19.87
CA ARG A 395 -26.82 9.21 -19.09
C ARG A 395 -28.11 9.82 -18.53
N ASN A 396 -29.26 9.42 -19.06
CA ASN A 396 -30.56 10.04 -18.80
C ASN A 396 -31.46 9.24 -17.86
N VAL A 397 -30.93 8.20 -17.22
CA VAL A 397 -31.73 7.23 -16.46
C VAL A 397 -31.96 7.68 -15.01
N VAL A 398 -31.20 8.66 -14.51
CA VAL A 398 -31.28 9.13 -13.11
C VAL A 398 -31.59 10.63 -13.01
N LYS A 399 -32.30 11.02 -11.95
CA LYS A 399 -32.61 12.42 -11.61
C LYS A 399 -32.28 12.69 -10.14
N ILE A 400 -31.87 13.91 -9.81
CA ILE A 400 -31.53 14.30 -8.43
C ILE A 400 -32.53 15.37 -7.95
N GLY A 401 -33.30 15.05 -6.92
CA GLY A 401 -34.18 16.00 -6.22
C GLY A 401 -33.48 16.59 -5.01
N TRP A 402 -33.52 17.92 -4.84
CA TRP A 402 -32.78 18.65 -3.80
C TRP A 402 -33.70 19.39 -2.81
N ASN A 403 -33.39 19.29 -1.52
CA ASN A 403 -33.94 20.12 -0.44
C ASN A 403 -35.48 20.15 -0.32
N THR A 404 -36.15 19.08 -0.72
CA THR A 404 -37.60 18.92 -0.59
C THR A 404 -38.00 17.99 0.57
N TRP A 405 -37.05 17.72 1.48
CA TRP A 405 -37.18 16.68 2.51
C TRP A 405 -36.99 17.29 3.89
N ASP A 406 -37.85 16.88 4.83
CA ASP A 406 -37.65 17.18 6.24
C ASP A 406 -36.71 16.16 6.92
N ARG A 407 -36.51 16.35 8.22
CA ARG A 407 -35.66 15.48 9.04
C ARG A 407 -36.18 14.05 9.10
N GLN A 408 -37.48 13.86 9.29
CA GLN A 408 -38.08 12.54 9.47
C GLN A 408 -37.91 11.72 8.18
N GLN A 409 -38.23 12.32 7.04
CA GLN A 409 -38.03 11.72 5.72
C GLN A 409 -36.55 11.39 5.48
N TRP A 410 -35.63 12.28 5.88
CA TRP A 410 -34.20 12.01 5.77
C TRP A 410 -33.75 10.80 6.59
N ASP A 411 -34.23 10.68 7.82
CA ASP A 411 -33.92 9.56 8.71
C ASP A 411 -34.53 8.24 8.21
N GLU A 412 -35.63 8.28 7.45
CA GLU A 412 -36.18 7.14 6.72
C GLU A 412 -35.27 6.73 5.56
N TRP A 413 -34.81 7.67 4.73
CA TRP A 413 -33.85 7.38 3.66
C TRP A 413 -32.55 6.79 4.18
N MET A 414 -32.01 7.33 5.28
CA MET A 414 -30.81 6.81 5.94
C MET A 414 -30.97 5.38 6.44
N ARG A 415 -32.19 4.94 6.80
CA ARG A 415 -32.47 3.56 7.22
C ARG A 415 -32.52 2.57 6.05
N LEU A 416 -32.83 3.05 4.84
CA LEU A 416 -32.85 2.24 3.62
C LEU A 416 -31.47 2.02 2.98
N ALA A 417 -30.45 2.78 3.43
CA ALA A 417 -29.08 2.63 2.97
C ALA A 417 -28.47 1.27 3.34
N GLU A 418 -27.70 0.68 2.43
CA GLU A 418 -26.97 -0.57 2.67
C GLU A 418 -26.09 -0.47 3.92
N THR A 419 -25.42 0.66 4.08
CA THR A 419 -24.69 1.03 5.30
C THR A 419 -24.75 2.53 5.43
N SER A 420 -25.30 3.01 6.53
CA SER A 420 -25.34 4.44 6.84
C SER A 420 -24.07 4.89 7.58
N ASN A 421 -23.76 6.19 7.51
CA ASN A 421 -22.69 6.80 8.30
C ASN A 421 -23.09 8.17 8.85
N LEU A 422 -22.43 8.57 9.95
CA LEU A 422 -22.74 9.81 10.65
C LEU A 422 -22.64 11.05 9.76
N LEU A 423 -21.68 11.09 8.82
CA LEU A 423 -21.39 12.28 8.02
C LEU A 423 -22.53 12.68 7.08
N GLN A 424 -23.41 11.71 6.78
CA GLN A 424 -24.61 11.89 5.96
C GLN A 424 -25.88 12.10 6.81
N SER A 425 -25.80 12.04 8.14
CA SER A 425 -26.95 12.30 9.03
C SER A 425 -27.35 13.77 9.07
N TRP A 426 -28.63 14.03 9.35
CA TRP A 426 -29.17 15.39 9.48
C TRP A 426 -28.42 16.18 10.57
N SER A 427 -28.33 15.62 11.78
CA SER A 427 -27.73 16.26 12.95
C SER A 427 -26.27 16.65 12.71
N TYR A 428 -25.50 15.83 11.99
CA TYR A 428 -24.12 16.17 11.62
C TYR A 428 -24.05 17.32 10.62
N GLY A 429 -24.95 17.35 9.64
CA GLY A 429 -25.05 18.45 8.68
C GLY A 429 -25.32 19.78 9.39
N GLU A 430 -26.31 19.81 10.27
CA GLU A 430 -26.65 21.01 11.05
C GLU A 430 -25.48 21.45 11.93
N ALA A 431 -24.78 20.52 12.58
CA ALA A 431 -23.62 20.86 13.39
C ALA A 431 -22.49 21.48 12.57
N LYS A 432 -22.26 20.99 11.33
CA LYS A 432 -21.32 21.60 10.39
C LYS A 432 -21.77 22.98 9.92
N ALA A 433 -23.08 23.18 9.75
CA ALA A 433 -23.63 24.48 9.37
C ALA A 433 -23.35 25.53 10.45
N VAL A 434 -23.64 25.20 11.71
CA VAL A 434 -23.47 26.09 12.86
C VAL A 434 -22.00 26.38 13.14
N VAL A 435 -21.17 25.35 13.32
CA VAL A 435 -19.76 25.54 13.73
C VAL A 435 -18.89 26.04 12.59
N GLY A 436 -19.17 25.58 11.37
CA GLY A 436 -18.29 25.81 10.22
C GLY A 436 -18.82 26.81 9.20
N GLY A 437 -20.05 27.33 9.34
CA GLY A 437 -20.68 28.20 8.34
C GLY A 437 -20.90 27.52 6.98
N TRP A 438 -21.13 26.20 6.98
CA TRP A 438 -21.42 25.46 5.75
C TRP A 438 -22.89 25.56 5.38
N LYS A 439 -23.20 25.78 4.10
CA LYS A 439 -24.56 25.60 3.60
C LYS A 439 -24.80 24.12 3.31
N VAL A 440 -25.71 23.50 4.03
CA VAL A 440 -26.07 22.09 3.83
C VAL A 440 -27.11 21.99 2.71
N ARG A 441 -26.94 21.01 1.82
CA ARG A 441 -28.00 20.59 0.88
C ARG A 441 -28.14 19.09 0.93
N ARG A 442 -29.36 18.60 0.77
CA ARG A 442 -29.72 17.18 0.86
C ARG A 442 -30.42 16.76 -0.42
N GLY A 443 -29.91 15.72 -1.06
CA GLY A 443 -30.38 15.20 -2.33
C GLY A 443 -30.83 13.76 -2.23
N VAL A 444 -31.85 13.39 -3.00
CA VAL A 444 -32.23 11.99 -3.26
C VAL A 444 -32.09 11.75 -4.76
N ILE A 445 -31.44 10.65 -5.12
CA ILE A 445 -31.20 10.23 -6.49
C ILE A 445 -32.27 9.20 -6.86
N PHE A 446 -33.03 9.47 -7.90
CA PHE A 446 -34.10 8.61 -8.41
C PHE A 446 -33.68 7.95 -9.71
N GLY A 447 -33.91 6.65 -9.81
CA GLY A 447 -33.85 5.87 -11.04
C GLY A 447 -35.24 5.59 -11.59
N PRO A 448 -35.36 4.69 -12.59
CA PRO A 448 -36.63 4.39 -13.24
C PRO A 448 -37.68 3.76 -12.32
N GLN A 449 -37.22 2.97 -11.34
CA GLN A 449 -38.08 2.18 -10.45
C GLN A 449 -38.27 2.81 -9.06
N GLY A 450 -37.66 3.98 -8.81
CA GLY A 450 -37.73 4.63 -7.50
C GLY A 450 -36.40 5.22 -7.03
N PRO A 451 -36.29 5.53 -5.74
CA PRO A 451 -35.10 6.17 -5.18
C PRO A 451 -33.96 5.15 -5.02
N LEU A 452 -32.73 5.58 -5.34
CA LEU A 452 -31.53 4.75 -5.40
C LEU A 452 -30.53 5.08 -4.29
N ALA A 453 -30.48 6.35 -3.89
CA ALA A 453 -29.51 6.83 -2.92
C ALA A 453 -29.91 8.18 -2.33
N CYS A 454 -29.41 8.49 -1.13
CA CYS A 454 -29.45 9.83 -0.55
C CYS A 454 -28.03 10.42 -0.44
N VAL A 455 -27.92 11.74 -0.49
CA VAL A 455 -26.64 12.45 -0.38
C VAL A 455 -26.77 13.79 0.34
N GLN A 456 -25.97 14.00 1.37
CA GLN A 456 -25.78 15.28 2.05
C GLN A 456 -24.49 15.93 1.55
N VAL A 457 -24.60 17.17 1.10
CA VAL A 457 -23.48 17.97 0.58
C VAL A 457 -23.30 19.25 1.39
N LEU A 458 -22.05 19.66 1.58
CA LEU A 458 -21.68 20.87 2.29
C LEU A 458 -21.11 21.88 1.29
N GLN A 459 -21.66 23.09 1.23
CA GLN A 459 -21.24 24.13 0.28
C GLN A 459 -20.69 25.37 0.98
N LYS A 460 -19.67 25.96 0.37
CA LYS A 460 -19.15 27.30 0.71
C LYS A 460 -18.84 28.09 -0.55
N GLN A 461 -19.02 29.41 -0.47
CA GLN A 461 -18.51 30.34 -1.47
C GLN A 461 -17.05 30.65 -1.17
N VAL A 462 -16.21 30.65 -2.20
CA VAL A 462 -14.79 30.99 -2.13
C VAL A 462 -14.56 32.17 -3.07
N GLY A 463 -14.13 33.30 -2.50
CA GLY A 463 -13.85 34.52 -3.25
C GLY A 463 -15.07 35.10 -4.01
N GLY A 464 -16.30 34.74 -3.62
CA GLY A 464 -17.54 35.24 -4.22
C GLY A 464 -17.87 34.70 -5.62
N LEU A 465 -16.94 34.00 -6.27
CA LEU A 465 -17.06 33.53 -7.67
C LEU A 465 -17.14 32.01 -7.78
N MET A 466 -16.62 31.29 -6.80
CA MET A 466 -16.51 29.83 -6.85
C MET A 466 -17.30 29.18 -5.72
N THR A 467 -18.10 28.17 -6.07
CA THR A 467 -18.76 27.31 -5.10
C THR A 467 -17.94 26.05 -4.88
N MET A 468 -17.38 25.91 -3.69
CA MET A 468 -16.77 24.67 -3.24
C MET A 468 -17.85 23.78 -2.62
N THR A 469 -18.10 22.63 -3.22
CA THR A 469 -19.00 21.59 -2.71
C THR A 469 -18.17 20.43 -2.16
N ARG A 470 -18.55 19.93 -0.98
CA ARG A 470 -17.93 18.79 -0.34
C ARG A 470 -18.96 17.69 -0.09
N ILE A 471 -18.65 16.47 -0.53
CA ILE A 471 -19.40 15.25 -0.21
C ILE A 471 -18.50 14.35 0.62
N ASN A 472 -18.89 14.12 1.88
CA ASN A 472 -18.15 13.29 2.82
C ASN A 472 -18.90 11.99 3.07
N ARG A 473 -18.30 10.87 2.65
CA ARG A 473 -18.85 9.51 2.79
C ARG A 473 -20.28 9.40 2.21
N GLY A 474 -20.49 9.95 1.02
CA GLY A 474 -21.77 9.88 0.29
C GLY A 474 -21.56 9.79 -1.22
N PRO A 475 -22.59 9.47 -2.02
CA PRO A 475 -23.96 9.15 -1.61
C PRO A 475 -24.05 7.82 -0.85
N LEU A 476 -25.14 7.63 -0.12
CA LEU A 476 -25.50 6.35 0.49
C LEU A 476 -26.47 5.62 -0.43
N PHE A 477 -26.02 4.50 -1.00
CA PHE A 477 -26.86 3.67 -1.85
C PHE A 477 -27.83 2.84 -1.01
N PHE A 478 -29.05 2.71 -1.50
CA PHE A 478 -30.06 1.84 -0.91
C PHE A 478 -29.84 0.38 -1.33
N HIS A 479 -30.42 -0.53 -0.57
CA HIS A 479 -30.39 -1.96 -0.89
C HIS A 479 -30.85 -2.21 -2.35
N ASP A 480 -30.30 -3.25 -2.96
CA ASP A 480 -30.62 -3.71 -4.32
C ASP A 480 -30.34 -2.72 -5.48
N THR A 481 -29.68 -1.59 -5.22
CA THR A 481 -29.25 -0.69 -6.30
C THR A 481 -28.19 -1.37 -7.16
N SER A 482 -28.54 -1.66 -8.42
CA SER A 482 -27.62 -2.32 -9.36
C SER A 482 -26.36 -1.51 -9.61
N PRO A 483 -25.21 -2.15 -9.90
CA PRO A 483 -23.97 -1.43 -10.13
C PRO A 483 -24.03 -0.41 -11.25
N GLU A 484 -24.83 -0.66 -12.29
CA GLU A 484 -25.02 0.24 -13.43
C GLU A 484 -25.75 1.52 -13.00
N LEU A 485 -26.74 1.40 -12.12
CA LEU A 485 -27.46 2.54 -11.53
C LEU A 485 -26.59 3.29 -10.51
N ARG A 486 -25.78 2.58 -9.72
CA ARG A 486 -24.77 3.22 -8.85
C ARG A 486 -23.81 4.06 -9.69
N ALA A 487 -23.33 3.52 -10.80
CA ALA A 487 -22.45 4.21 -11.72
C ALA A 487 -23.11 5.47 -12.32
N ALA A 488 -24.34 5.35 -12.82
CA ALA A 488 -25.10 6.48 -13.35
C ALA A 488 -25.33 7.58 -12.30
N ALA A 489 -25.65 7.20 -11.06
CA ALA A 489 -25.86 8.12 -9.94
C ALA A 489 -24.60 8.92 -9.58
N LEU A 490 -23.45 8.24 -9.45
CA LEU A 490 -22.17 8.89 -9.17
C LEU A 490 -21.77 9.86 -10.30
N LEU A 491 -21.95 9.44 -11.55
CA LEU A 491 -21.67 10.28 -12.72
C LEU A 491 -22.59 11.50 -12.79
N ALA A 492 -23.87 11.36 -12.41
CA ALA A 492 -24.79 12.48 -12.31
C ALA A 492 -24.32 13.49 -11.24
N LEU A 493 -23.93 13.01 -10.05
CA LEU A 493 -23.40 13.87 -8.98
C LEU A 493 -22.17 14.65 -9.41
N SER A 494 -21.18 13.98 -10.03
CA SER A 494 -19.94 14.64 -10.43
C SER A 494 -20.19 15.77 -11.44
N ARG A 495 -21.10 15.56 -12.39
CA ARG A 495 -21.46 16.55 -13.41
C ARG A 495 -22.33 17.70 -12.91
N THR A 496 -23.20 17.42 -11.96
CA THR A 496 -24.09 18.42 -11.35
C THR A 496 -23.32 19.33 -10.40
N LEU A 497 -22.36 18.79 -9.65
CA LEU A 497 -21.69 19.51 -8.55
C LEU A 497 -20.23 19.89 -8.86
N GLY A 498 -19.64 19.37 -9.93
CA GLY A 498 -18.28 19.69 -10.38
C GLY A 498 -18.25 20.33 -11.78
N GLY A 499 -17.29 21.22 -11.99
CA GLY A 499 -17.01 21.84 -13.27
C GLY A 499 -16.51 23.29 -13.12
N TRP A 500 -15.23 23.50 -13.39
CA TRP A 500 -14.49 24.74 -13.26
C TRP A 500 -15.08 25.83 -14.15
N TYR A 501 -15.47 25.46 -15.37
CA TYR A 501 -16.14 26.37 -16.30
C TYR A 501 -17.52 26.84 -15.80
N LYS A 502 -18.11 26.16 -14.81
CA LYS A 502 -19.35 26.55 -14.13
C LYS A 502 -19.10 27.26 -12.79
N GLY A 503 -17.83 27.52 -12.43
CA GLY A 503 -17.48 28.06 -11.10
C GLY A 503 -17.66 27.04 -9.96
N HIS A 504 -17.68 25.74 -10.24
CA HIS A 504 -17.92 24.68 -9.26
C HIS A 504 -16.71 23.77 -9.08
N VAL A 505 -16.29 23.58 -7.82
CA VAL A 505 -15.26 22.60 -7.44
C VAL A 505 -15.88 21.62 -6.44
N LEU A 506 -15.78 20.34 -6.74
CA LEU A 506 -16.29 19.26 -5.91
C LEU A 506 -15.11 18.53 -5.25
N SER A 507 -15.03 18.58 -3.93
CA SER A 507 -14.23 17.64 -3.12
C SER A 507 -15.14 16.48 -2.70
N TRP A 508 -14.70 15.26 -2.99
CA TRP A 508 -15.54 14.07 -2.87
C TRP A 508 -14.79 12.90 -2.27
N ALA A 509 -15.22 12.47 -1.10
CA ALA A 509 -14.83 11.21 -0.49
C ALA A 509 -16.04 10.28 -0.48
N PRO A 510 -16.24 9.45 -1.51
CA PRO A 510 -17.43 8.60 -1.60
C PRO A 510 -17.37 7.39 -0.66
N GLU A 511 -18.55 6.90 -0.26
CA GLU A 511 -18.71 5.67 0.54
C GLU A 511 -18.55 4.44 -0.36
N LEU A 512 -17.35 4.27 -0.94
CA LEU A 512 -17.01 3.16 -1.82
C LEU A 512 -15.79 2.42 -1.27
N ALA A 513 -15.88 1.10 -1.22
CA ALA A 513 -14.77 0.23 -0.84
C ALA A 513 -13.58 0.40 -1.82
N LEU A 514 -12.37 0.36 -1.28
CA LEU A 514 -11.14 0.41 -2.05
C LEU A 514 -10.92 -0.90 -2.82
N ASN A 515 -11.29 -0.89 -4.09
CA ASN A 515 -11.06 -1.98 -5.04
C ASN A 515 -10.96 -1.43 -6.47
N GLY A 516 -10.56 -2.29 -7.43
CA GLY A 516 -10.37 -1.92 -8.83
C GLY A 516 -11.61 -1.28 -9.46
N ARG A 517 -12.77 -1.92 -9.33
CA ARG A 517 -14.07 -1.41 -9.79
C ARG A 517 -14.39 0.01 -9.32
N SER A 518 -14.23 0.28 -8.02
CA SER A 518 -14.47 1.62 -7.46
C SER A 518 -13.47 2.65 -8.00
N LEU A 519 -12.20 2.27 -8.19
CA LEU A 519 -11.18 3.15 -8.78
C LEU A 519 -11.49 3.48 -10.24
N VAL A 520 -11.93 2.50 -11.03
CA VAL A 520 -12.42 2.71 -12.40
C VAL A 520 -13.61 3.66 -12.40
N MET A 521 -14.57 3.46 -11.49
CA MET A 521 -15.76 4.32 -11.35
C MET A 521 -15.40 5.78 -11.05
N LEU A 522 -14.41 6.03 -10.19
CA LEU A 522 -13.92 7.38 -9.91
C LEU A 522 -13.33 8.05 -11.16
N GLU A 523 -12.53 7.32 -11.93
CA GLU A 523 -11.96 7.82 -13.19
C GLU A 523 -13.05 8.12 -14.24
N GLN A 524 -14.07 7.27 -14.35
CA GLN A 524 -15.25 7.52 -15.20
C GLN A 524 -16.02 8.79 -14.78
N CYS A 525 -16.08 9.07 -13.47
CA CYS A 525 -16.70 10.28 -12.93
C CYS A 525 -15.84 11.54 -13.12
N GLY A 526 -14.60 11.42 -13.58
CA GLY A 526 -13.63 12.52 -13.70
C GLY A 526 -12.97 12.91 -12.38
N VAL A 527 -13.08 12.08 -11.35
CA VAL A 527 -12.52 12.35 -10.01
C VAL A 527 -11.01 12.20 -10.04
N ARG A 528 -10.29 13.24 -9.62
CA ARG A 528 -8.82 13.27 -9.52
C ARG A 528 -8.36 13.10 -8.10
N GLN A 529 -7.59 12.06 -7.83
CA GLN A 529 -7.02 11.81 -6.51
C GLN A 529 -5.54 12.22 -6.47
N PHE A 530 -5.19 12.95 -5.42
CA PHE A 530 -3.83 13.45 -5.19
C PHE A 530 -3.17 12.87 -3.94
N SER A 531 -3.91 12.04 -3.20
CA SER A 531 -3.46 11.36 -1.98
C SER A 531 -3.98 9.93 -1.98
N THR A 532 -3.26 9.05 -1.29
CA THR A 532 -3.69 7.67 -1.00
C THR A 532 -4.31 7.54 0.39
N ASN A 533 -4.51 8.64 1.11
CA ASN A 533 -5.17 8.60 2.41
C ASN A 533 -6.58 8.03 2.26
N SER A 534 -6.78 6.84 2.81
CA SER A 534 -8.07 6.15 2.88
C SER A 534 -8.59 6.24 4.31
N TRP A 535 -9.90 6.41 4.44
CA TRP A 535 -10.56 6.15 5.71
C TRP A 535 -10.69 4.65 5.86
N GLU A 536 -10.30 4.14 7.03
CA GLU A 536 -10.46 2.74 7.38
C GLU A 536 -11.23 2.60 8.68
N THR A 537 -12.06 1.59 8.77
CA THR A 537 -12.80 1.28 10.00
C THR A 537 -12.96 -0.23 10.18
N SER A 538 -13.45 -0.64 11.34
CA SER A 538 -13.95 -1.99 11.61
C SER A 538 -15.45 -1.91 11.85
N LEU A 539 -16.22 -2.60 10.99
CA LEU A 539 -17.68 -2.67 11.01
C LEU A 539 -18.12 -4.04 11.51
N ILE A 540 -18.95 -4.06 12.54
CA ILE A 540 -19.48 -5.29 13.14
C ILE A 540 -20.94 -5.45 12.71
N ASP A 541 -21.28 -6.62 12.20
CA ASP A 541 -22.66 -7.00 11.88
C ASP A 541 -23.39 -7.47 13.15
N LEU A 542 -24.43 -6.74 13.53
CA LEU A 542 -25.23 -6.98 14.74
C LEU A 542 -26.44 -7.90 14.50
N HIS A 543 -26.65 -8.40 13.29
CA HIS A 543 -27.67 -9.43 13.05
C HIS A 543 -27.30 -10.76 13.73
N GLN A 544 -26.00 -11.05 13.82
CA GLN A 544 -25.43 -12.22 14.48
C GLN A 544 -25.85 -12.37 15.94
N ASP A 545 -26.03 -13.60 16.43
CA ASP A 545 -26.36 -13.84 17.84
C ASP A 545 -25.20 -13.47 18.80
N GLU A 546 -25.50 -13.32 20.09
CA GLU A 546 -24.50 -12.87 21.07
C GLU A 546 -23.34 -13.87 21.25
N ILE A 547 -23.57 -15.17 21.03
CA ILE A 547 -22.53 -16.21 21.13
C ILE A 547 -21.56 -16.08 19.95
N GLN A 548 -22.09 -15.86 18.74
CA GLN A 548 -21.30 -15.60 17.54
C GLN A 548 -20.45 -14.33 17.70
N LEU A 549 -21.07 -13.23 18.14
CA LEU A 549 -20.37 -11.97 18.42
C LEU A 549 -19.21 -12.19 19.42
N ARG A 550 -19.44 -12.95 20.50
CA ARG A 550 -18.40 -13.25 21.50
C ARG A 550 -17.28 -14.14 20.94
N THR A 551 -17.62 -15.03 20.01
CA THR A 551 -16.67 -15.96 19.37
C THR A 551 -15.79 -15.27 18.34
N GLN A 552 -16.26 -14.19 17.70
CA GLN A 552 -15.47 -13.40 16.75
C GLN A 552 -14.47 -12.44 17.41
N LEU A 553 -14.59 -12.19 18.72
CA LEU A 553 -13.60 -11.42 19.47
C LEU A 553 -12.21 -12.05 19.35
N ALA A 554 -11.18 -11.25 19.15
CA ALA A 554 -9.80 -11.73 19.22
C ALA A 554 -9.51 -12.32 20.61
N GLY A 555 -8.68 -13.36 20.68
CA GLY A 555 -8.43 -14.08 21.95
C GLY A 555 -7.99 -13.17 23.09
N ARG A 556 -7.08 -12.22 22.83
CA ARG A 556 -6.69 -11.21 23.82
C ARG A 556 -7.86 -10.33 24.26
N TRP A 557 -8.69 -9.90 23.31
CA TRP A 557 -9.83 -9.03 23.58
C TRP A 557 -10.87 -9.73 24.46
N ARG A 558 -11.21 -10.99 24.14
CA ARG A 558 -12.12 -11.84 24.93
C ARG A 558 -11.61 -12.07 26.36
N ASN A 559 -10.30 -12.25 26.53
CA ASN A 559 -9.69 -12.40 27.84
C ASN A 559 -9.83 -11.11 28.66
N MET A 560 -9.54 -9.94 28.07
CA MET A 560 -9.68 -8.65 28.76
C MET A 560 -11.14 -8.36 29.12
N LEU A 561 -12.11 -8.68 28.26
CA LEU A 561 -13.53 -8.61 28.58
C LEU A 561 -13.87 -9.48 29.79
N THR A 562 -13.42 -10.73 29.81
CA THR A 562 -13.69 -11.66 30.92
C THR A 562 -13.14 -11.14 32.25
N ILE A 563 -11.95 -10.53 32.23
CA ILE A 563 -11.36 -9.90 33.42
C ILE A 563 -12.20 -8.69 33.87
N ALA A 564 -12.65 -7.86 32.93
CA ALA A 564 -13.50 -6.70 33.23
C ALA A 564 -14.84 -7.12 33.86
N GLN A 565 -15.47 -8.18 33.34
CA GLN A 565 -16.73 -8.71 33.86
C GLN A 565 -16.60 -9.21 35.31
N ARG A 566 -15.42 -9.70 35.73
CA ARG A 566 -15.16 -10.14 37.11
C ARG A 566 -14.97 -8.99 38.11
N GLN A 567 -14.84 -7.75 37.64
CA GLN A 567 -14.78 -6.58 38.53
C GLN A 567 -16.17 -6.20 39.07
N GLU A 568 -17.23 -6.83 38.56
CA GLU A 568 -18.63 -6.61 39.00
C GLU A 568 -19.06 -5.13 38.96
N VAL A 569 -18.45 -4.36 38.05
CA VAL A 569 -18.77 -2.94 37.85
C VAL A 569 -20.02 -2.76 37.01
N ILE A 570 -20.78 -1.69 37.32
CA ILE A 570 -22.00 -1.34 36.60
C ILE A 570 -21.67 -0.42 35.43
N VAL A 571 -22.25 -0.72 34.26
CA VAL A 571 -22.24 0.18 33.10
C VAL A 571 -23.46 1.11 33.16
N GLU A 572 -23.21 2.37 33.47
CA GLU A 572 -24.23 3.43 33.53
C GLU A 572 -24.50 3.98 32.13
N CYS A 573 -25.78 4.23 31.81
CA CYS A 573 -26.18 4.97 30.62
C CYS A 573 -26.57 6.39 31.04
N LEU A 574 -25.72 7.35 30.73
CA LEU A 574 -25.86 8.75 31.14
C LEU A 574 -26.51 9.59 30.02
N ASN A 575 -27.19 10.66 30.41
CA ASN A 575 -27.85 11.57 29.46
C ASN A 575 -27.61 13.06 29.77
N ASP A 576 -26.89 13.37 30.86
CA ASP A 576 -26.61 14.73 31.30
C ASP A 576 -25.43 15.37 30.55
N GLU A 577 -25.45 16.71 30.43
CA GLU A 577 -24.39 17.49 29.78
C GLU A 577 -23.07 17.44 30.56
N THR A 578 -23.14 17.44 31.89
CA THR A 578 -21.96 17.44 32.75
C THR A 578 -21.06 16.24 32.48
N SER A 579 -21.63 15.03 32.44
CA SER A 579 -20.89 13.79 32.17
C SER A 579 -20.36 13.74 30.74
N PHE A 580 -21.08 14.31 29.77
CA PHE A 580 -20.57 14.43 28.40
C PHE A 580 -19.37 15.36 28.31
N GLU A 581 -19.45 16.55 28.92
CA GLU A 581 -18.33 17.50 28.96
C GLU A 581 -17.11 16.91 29.67
N VAL A 582 -17.29 16.12 30.74
CA VAL A 582 -16.20 15.38 31.39
C VAL A 582 -15.49 14.44 30.40
N LEU A 583 -16.25 13.62 29.66
CA LEU A 583 -15.68 12.75 28.62
C LEU A 583 -14.96 13.56 27.52
N LEU A 584 -15.58 14.64 27.05
CA LEU A 584 -15.05 15.49 25.98
C LEU A 584 -13.73 16.14 26.40
N MET A 585 -13.66 16.68 27.62
CA MET A 585 -12.47 17.30 28.18
C MET A 585 -11.34 16.29 28.34
N HIS A 586 -11.63 15.10 28.84
CA HIS A 586 -10.63 14.03 28.90
C HIS A 586 -10.08 13.61 27.53
N CYS A 587 -10.93 13.55 26.50
CA CYS A 587 -10.49 13.28 25.12
C CYS A 587 -9.60 14.40 24.61
N LEU A 588 -9.99 15.66 24.85
CA LEU A 588 -9.24 16.83 24.44
C LEU A 588 -7.86 16.89 25.12
N ASP A 589 -7.78 16.65 26.43
CA ASP A 589 -6.53 16.62 27.18
C ASP A 589 -5.58 15.52 26.70
N MET A 590 -6.11 14.33 26.37
CA MET A 590 -5.32 13.23 25.81
C MET A 590 -4.64 13.60 24.48
N LEU A 591 -5.27 14.50 23.70
CA LEU A 591 -4.83 14.86 22.36
C LEU A 591 -4.00 16.15 22.30
N ARG A 592 -4.08 17.03 23.32
CA ARG A 592 -3.26 18.25 23.40
C ARG A 592 -1.76 17.98 23.23
N GLY A 593 -1.25 16.92 23.87
CA GLY A 593 0.17 16.54 23.78
C GLY A 593 0.59 15.90 22.45
N LYS A 594 -0.37 15.60 21.55
CA LYS A 594 -0.12 14.86 20.29
C LYS A 594 -0.24 15.72 19.03
N GLN A 595 -0.45 17.04 19.18
CA GLN A 595 -0.69 17.97 18.06
C GLN A 595 -1.81 17.54 17.09
N VAL A 596 -2.76 16.73 17.57
CA VAL A 596 -3.93 16.30 16.78
C VAL A 596 -5.04 17.33 16.95
N ASN A 597 -5.59 17.81 15.84
CA ASN A 597 -6.75 18.71 15.88
C ASN A 597 -8.00 17.93 16.32
N PHE A 598 -8.52 18.25 17.50
CA PHE A 598 -9.73 17.65 18.06
C PHE A 598 -10.89 18.64 17.99
N PRO A 599 -11.95 18.37 17.20
CA PRO A 599 -13.01 19.34 16.94
C PRO A 599 -14.06 19.35 18.07
N ALA A 600 -13.67 19.78 19.28
CA ALA A 600 -14.55 19.76 20.46
C ALA A 600 -15.88 20.50 20.23
N ASP A 601 -15.85 21.68 19.62
CA ASP A 601 -17.06 22.48 19.36
C ASP A 601 -18.01 21.78 18.38
N LEU A 602 -17.47 21.01 17.42
CA LEU A 602 -18.30 20.18 16.55
C LEU A 602 -19.01 19.07 17.32
N TYR A 603 -18.35 18.44 18.30
CA TYR A 603 -18.96 17.39 19.10
C TYR A 603 -20.03 17.93 20.06
N ARG A 604 -19.79 19.10 20.68
CA ARG A 604 -20.81 19.81 21.48
C ARG A 604 -22.04 20.12 20.66
N GLU A 605 -21.84 20.74 19.51
CA GLU A 605 -22.95 21.11 18.65
C GLU A 605 -23.66 19.87 18.08
N LEU A 606 -22.92 18.81 17.71
CA LEU A 606 -23.50 17.54 17.29
C LEU A 606 -24.39 16.95 18.39
N ARG A 607 -23.94 16.93 19.64
CA ARG A 607 -24.74 16.46 20.77
C ARG A 607 -26.01 17.29 20.92
N ARG A 608 -25.93 18.62 20.83
CA ARG A 608 -27.09 19.51 20.87
C ARG A 608 -28.10 19.16 19.78
N GLN A 609 -27.65 18.99 18.54
CA GLN A 609 -28.49 18.60 17.40
C GLN A 609 -29.12 17.21 17.55
N LEU A 610 -28.40 16.28 18.19
CA LEU A 610 -28.86 14.94 18.53
C LEU A 610 -29.89 14.94 19.68
N ILE A 611 -29.75 15.82 20.68
CA ILE A 611 -30.77 16.02 21.72
C ILE A 611 -32.06 16.57 21.11
N LEU A 612 -31.96 17.57 20.22
CA LEU A 612 -33.12 18.07 19.46
C LEU A 612 -33.75 16.99 18.58
N ALA A 613 -33.00 15.93 18.23
CA ALA A 613 -33.49 14.74 17.53
C ALA A 613 -34.21 13.74 18.42
N GLN A 614 -34.14 13.91 19.73
CA GLN A 614 -34.46 12.87 20.71
C GLN A 614 -33.59 11.61 20.55
N THR A 615 -32.38 11.76 20.01
CA THR A 615 -31.38 10.69 19.87
C THR A 615 -30.00 11.16 20.33
N PRO A 616 -29.80 11.55 21.61
CA PRO A 616 -28.59 12.21 22.12
C PRO A 616 -27.27 11.41 21.98
N GLY A 617 -27.35 10.17 21.49
CA GLY A 617 -26.27 9.20 21.52
C GLY A 617 -26.20 8.48 22.87
N MET A 618 -25.62 7.29 22.85
CA MET A 618 -25.44 6.45 24.03
C MET A 618 -24.13 6.84 24.71
N LEU A 619 -24.23 7.55 25.83
CA LEU A 619 -23.09 7.85 26.71
C LEU A 619 -23.03 6.77 27.79
N LEU A 620 -22.06 5.86 27.68
CA LEU A 620 -21.85 4.81 28.67
C LEU A 620 -20.65 5.13 29.55
N ALA A 621 -20.76 4.92 30.85
CA ALA A 621 -19.70 5.17 31.81
C ALA A 621 -19.60 4.08 32.87
N ILE A 622 -18.41 3.94 33.45
CA ILE A 622 -18.16 3.17 34.66
C ILE A 622 -17.57 4.12 35.70
N ARG A 623 -18.09 4.04 36.94
CA ARG A 623 -17.61 4.83 38.08
C ARG A 623 -16.86 4.01 39.10
N ALA A 624 -15.93 4.64 39.80
CA ALA A 624 -15.35 4.14 41.05
C ALA A 624 -15.17 5.31 42.02
N GLY A 625 -15.64 5.15 43.27
CA GLY A 625 -15.61 6.24 44.25
C GLY A 625 -16.41 7.48 43.84
N GLY A 626 -17.46 7.32 43.02
CA GLY A 626 -18.28 8.42 42.49
C GLY A 626 -17.73 9.09 41.22
N GLU A 627 -16.48 8.86 40.86
CA GLU A 627 -15.83 9.46 39.69
C GLU A 627 -15.93 8.57 38.45
N ILE A 628 -16.07 9.17 37.26
CA ILE A 628 -16.02 8.45 35.99
C ILE A 628 -14.58 7.97 35.75
N ILE A 629 -14.37 6.66 35.72
CA ILE A 629 -13.04 6.07 35.45
C ILE A 629 -12.85 5.65 33.99
N SER A 630 -13.95 5.47 33.26
CA SER A 630 -13.96 5.24 31.82
C SER A 630 -15.34 5.57 31.26
N ALA A 631 -15.38 6.16 30.06
CA ALA A 631 -16.62 6.46 29.36
C ALA A 631 -16.46 6.39 27.84
N ILE A 632 -17.56 6.11 27.15
CA ILE A 632 -17.66 6.13 25.68
C ILE A 632 -18.93 6.83 25.24
N TRP A 633 -18.90 7.43 24.05
CA TRP A 633 -20.07 7.98 23.37
C TRP A 633 -20.23 7.35 21.99
N VAL A 634 -21.39 6.70 21.81
CA VAL A 634 -21.77 5.98 20.59
C VAL A 634 -23.00 6.64 19.99
N VAL A 635 -22.93 7.02 18.71
CA VAL A 635 -24.00 7.76 18.04
C VAL A 635 -24.65 6.90 16.97
N ARG A 636 -25.96 6.69 17.08
CA ARG A 636 -26.78 6.03 16.05
C ARG A 636 -27.10 6.99 14.91
N HIS A 637 -27.07 6.49 13.69
CA HIS A 637 -27.49 7.19 12.47
C HIS A 637 -28.04 6.18 11.46
N GLY A 638 -29.22 6.41 10.91
CA GLY A 638 -29.85 5.45 10.00
C GLY A 638 -29.97 4.06 10.63
N ASN A 639 -29.39 3.06 9.97
CA ASN A 639 -29.35 1.67 10.40
C ASN A 639 -28.04 1.23 11.10
N THR A 640 -27.09 2.13 11.33
CA THR A 640 -25.82 1.82 12.00
C THR A 640 -25.55 2.77 13.18
N ALA A 641 -24.50 2.48 13.95
CA ALA A 641 -23.99 3.38 14.97
C ALA A 641 -22.47 3.48 14.92
N THR A 642 -21.92 4.64 15.26
CA THR A 642 -20.48 4.89 15.30
C THR A 642 -19.99 5.16 16.72
N TYR A 643 -18.92 4.49 17.14
CA TYR A 643 -18.15 4.84 18.33
C TYR A 643 -17.29 6.08 18.06
N LEU A 644 -17.68 7.23 18.64
CA LEU A 644 -17.06 8.53 18.35
C LEU A 644 -16.01 8.95 19.37
N LEU A 645 -16.35 8.90 20.64
CA LEU A 645 -15.48 9.35 21.73
C LEU A 645 -15.33 8.23 22.73
N GLY A 646 -14.13 8.10 23.30
CA GLY A 646 -13.95 7.26 24.45
C GLY A 646 -12.65 7.54 25.16
N TRP A 647 -12.71 7.36 26.47
CA TRP A 647 -11.61 7.59 27.36
C TRP A 647 -11.63 6.57 28.50
N SER A 648 -10.43 6.20 28.94
CA SER A 648 -10.24 5.37 30.12
C SER A 648 -9.06 5.91 30.91
N GLY A 649 -9.32 6.30 32.16
CA GLY A 649 -8.32 6.71 33.14
C GLY A 649 -7.45 5.54 33.60
N THR A 650 -6.51 5.81 34.51
CA THR A 650 -5.55 4.79 34.99
C THR A 650 -6.26 3.60 35.64
N GLN A 651 -7.27 3.85 36.48
CA GLN A 651 -8.06 2.80 37.11
C GLN A 651 -8.92 2.04 36.08
N GLY A 652 -9.60 2.74 35.17
CA GLY A 652 -10.36 2.11 34.09
C GLY A 652 -9.50 1.19 33.22
N ARG A 653 -8.24 1.57 32.94
CA ARG A 653 -7.28 0.72 32.21
C ARG A 653 -6.89 -0.52 33.00
N ARG A 654 -6.67 -0.39 34.32
CA ARG A 654 -6.39 -1.55 35.20
C ARG A 654 -7.56 -2.53 35.24
N TRP A 655 -8.79 -2.02 35.18
CA TRP A 655 -10.01 -2.81 35.21
C TRP A 655 -10.47 -3.30 33.83
N ASN A 656 -9.75 -2.96 32.75
CA ASN A 656 -10.18 -3.21 31.38
C ASN A 656 -11.59 -2.67 31.07
N ALA A 657 -11.99 -1.58 31.73
CA ALA A 657 -13.34 -1.01 31.71
C ALA A 657 -13.83 -0.71 30.29
N HIS A 658 -12.95 -0.22 29.42
CA HIS A 658 -13.27 0.11 28.02
C HIS A 658 -13.75 -1.11 27.21
N TYR A 659 -13.22 -2.31 27.50
CA TYR A 659 -13.67 -3.56 26.85
C TYR A 659 -15.12 -3.87 27.21
N LEU A 660 -15.47 -3.70 28.50
CA LEU A 660 -16.83 -3.90 28.98
C LEU A 660 -17.80 -2.87 28.40
N LEU A 661 -17.39 -1.58 28.35
CA LEU A 661 -18.21 -0.51 27.76
C LEU A 661 -18.56 -0.78 26.29
N LEU A 662 -17.59 -1.18 25.46
CA LEU A 662 -17.86 -1.48 24.05
C LEU A 662 -18.69 -2.74 23.85
N TRP A 663 -18.46 -3.77 24.66
CA TRP A 663 -19.29 -4.98 24.65
C TRP A 663 -20.75 -4.66 25.00
N ASP A 664 -20.95 -3.91 26.09
CA ASP A 664 -22.29 -3.51 26.54
C ASP A 664 -22.99 -2.60 25.52
N ALA A 665 -22.26 -1.64 24.92
CA ALA A 665 -22.77 -0.82 23.81
C ALA A 665 -23.25 -1.68 22.64
N MET A 666 -22.46 -2.67 22.24
CA MET A 666 -22.81 -3.57 21.14
C MET A 666 -24.10 -4.35 21.42
N LEU A 667 -24.26 -4.89 22.63
CA LEU A 667 -25.48 -5.60 23.02
C LEU A 667 -26.71 -4.68 23.08
N ARG A 668 -26.55 -3.45 23.61
CA ARG A 668 -27.63 -2.46 23.63
C ARG A 668 -28.04 -2.03 22.23
N LEU A 669 -27.08 -1.78 21.34
CA LEU A 669 -27.36 -1.46 19.93
C LEU A 669 -28.14 -2.57 19.22
N LYS A 670 -27.74 -3.83 19.46
CA LYS A 670 -28.48 -4.99 18.94
C LYS A 670 -29.94 -5.00 19.43
N ARG A 671 -30.19 -4.78 20.73
CA ARG A 671 -31.54 -4.69 21.29
C ARG A 671 -32.36 -3.53 20.73
N LEU A 672 -31.69 -2.46 20.31
CA LEU A 672 -32.31 -1.31 19.63
C LEU A 672 -32.56 -1.54 18.13
N GLY A 673 -32.28 -2.74 17.61
CA GLY A 673 -32.50 -3.09 16.20
C GLY A 673 -31.54 -2.40 15.23
N VAL A 674 -30.34 -2.03 15.69
CA VAL A 674 -29.28 -1.47 14.83
C VAL A 674 -28.60 -2.62 14.08
N ASN A 675 -28.34 -2.44 12.77
CA ASN A 675 -27.77 -3.48 11.91
C ASN A 675 -26.25 -3.58 12.04
N GLY A 676 -25.57 -2.43 12.21
CA GLY A 676 -24.10 -2.39 12.22
C GLY A 676 -23.50 -1.45 13.26
N PHE A 677 -22.33 -1.84 13.80
CA PHE A 677 -21.54 -1.02 14.71
C PHE A 677 -20.17 -0.69 14.11
N ASP A 678 -19.97 0.58 13.75
CA ASP A 678 -18.72 1.16 13.24
C ASP A 678 -17.85 1.61 14.42
N THR A 679 -16.67 1.00 14.58
CA THR A 679 -15.72 1.32 15.66
C THR A 679 -14.91 2.61 15.42
N GLY A 680 -15.20 3.31 14.33
CA GLY A 680 -14.53 4.52 13.89
C GLY A 680 -13.11 4.28 13.35
N GLY A 681 -12.45 5.38 12.96
CA GLY A 681 -11.20 5.38 12.21
C GLY A 681 -10.09 4.47 12.75
N ILE A 682 -9.46 3.71 11.87
CA ILE A 682 -8.30 2.87 12.11
C ILE A 682 -7.07 3.52 11.47
N ASP A 683 -5.98 3.63 12.23
CA ASP A 683 -4.69 4.13 11.76
C ASP A 683 -3.58 3.25 12.33
N ASP A 684 -3.07 2.34 11.50
CA ASP A 684 -2.00 1.39 11.83
C ASP A 684 -0.63 2.09 12.00
N GLU A 685 -0.44 3.26 11.40
CA GLU A 685 0.85 3.96 11.38
C GLU A 685 1.05 4.78 12.65
N ASN A 686 0.07 5.61 12.99
CA ASN A 686 0.18 6.52 14.12
C ASN A 686 -0.38 5.92 15.40
N THR A 687 -1.28 4.93 15.32
CA THR A 687 -2.02 4.41 16.47
C THR A 687 -2.24 2.88 16.43
N SER A 688 -1.20 2.12 16.07
CA SER A 688 -1.25 0.64 15.95
C SER A 688 -1.90 -0.09 17.14
N GLY A 689 -1.66 0.36 18.38
CA GLY A 689 -2.31 -0.20 19.57
C GLY A 689 -3.83 0.03 19.61
N ILE A 690 -4.30 1.19 19.16
CA ILE A 690 -5.74 1.51 19.05
C ILE A 690 -6.35 0.72 17.89
N ALA A 691 -5.65 0.62 16.75
CA ALA A 691 -6.06 -0.20 15.62
C ALA A 691 -6.27 -1.66 16.02
N ALA A 692 -5.28 -2.27 16.71
CA ALA A 692 -5.38 -3.63 17.22
C ALA A 692 -6.54 -3.81 18.23
N PHE A 693 -6.77 -2.82 19.08
CA PHE A 693 -7.89 -2.84 20.03
C PHE A 693 -9.25 -2.83 19.32
N LYS A 694 -9.46 -1.96 18.32
CA LYS A 694 -10.70 -1.87 17.53
C LYS A 694 -10.94 -3.12 16.69
N LEU A 695 -9.91 -3.61 15.99
CA LEU A 695 -9.98 -4.84 15.20
C LEU A 695 -10.25 -6.07 16.08
N GLY A 696 -9.75 -6.06 17.33
CA GLY A 696 -9.99 -7.13 18.29
C GLY A 696 -11.46 -7.34 18.69
N LEU A 697 -12.33 -6.37 18.44
CA LEU A 697 -13.77 -6.46 18.69
C LEU A 697 -14.52 -7.35 17.66
N GLY A 698 -13.81 -7.87 16.65
CA GLY A 698 -14.36 -8.89 15.74
C GLY A 698 -15.09 -8.35 14.50
N GLY A 699 -14.99 -7.05 14.21
CA GLY A 699 -15.54 -6.46 12.99
C GLY A 699 -14.69 -6.70 11.74
N VAL A 700 -15.31 -6.52 10.57
CA VAL A 700 -14.66 -6.58 9.26
C VAL A 700 -13.98 -5.25 8.99
N ARG A 701 -12.68 -5.29 8.64
CA ARG A 701 -11.94 -4.08 8.23
C ARG A 701 -12.43 -3.60 6.87
N CYS A 702 -12.83 -2.34 6.79
CA CYS A 702 -13.30 -1.69 5.58
C CYS A 702 -12.40 -0.49 5.25
N SER A 703 -11.78 -0.51 4.08
CA SER A 703 -10.99 0.63 3.57
C SER A 703 -11.75 1.31 2.43
N LEU A 704 -11.87 2.63 2.47
CA LEU A 704 -12.54 3.41 1.43
C LEU A 704 -11.57 3.93 0.36
N VAL A 705 -12.09 4.25 -0.83
CA VAL A 705 -11.29 4.75 -1.96
C VAL A 705 -10.53 6.05 -1.68
N GLY A 706 -10.92 6.81 -0.67
CA GLY A 706 -10.31 8.09 -0.30
C GLY A 706 -10.92 9.29 -1.02
N GLU A 707 -10.39 10.48 -0.72
CA GLU A 707 -10.87 11.75 -1.28
C GLU A 707 -10.29 12.02 -2.68
N GLY A 708 -11.10 12.63 -3.54
CA GLY A 708 -10.70 13.15 -4.83
C GLY A 708 -11.46 14.42 -5.21
N TRP A 709 -11.12 14.98 -6.36
CA TRP A 709 -11.60 16.30 -6.79
C TRP A 709 -12.17 16.23 -8.20
N CYS A 710 -13.35 16.82 -8.41
CA CYS A 710 -13.87 17.15 -9.73
C CYS A 710 -13.86 18.66 -9.90
N TYR A 711 -13.21 19.12 -10.96
CA TYR A 711 -13.14 20.51 -11.38
C TYR A 711 -13.15 20.51 -12.91
#